data_AF-W4FJ16-F1
#
_entry.id   AF-W4FJ16-F1
#
_cell.length_a   1.000
_cell.length_b   1.000
_cell.length_c   1.000
_cell.angle_alpha   90.00
_cell.angle_beta   90.00
_cell.angle_gamma   90.00
#
_symmetry.space_group_name_H-M   'P 1'
#
loop_
_entity.id
_entity.type
_entity.pdbx_description
1 polymer ?
#
loop_
_entity_poly.entity_id
_entity_poly.type
_entity_poly.pdbx_seq_one_letter_code
_entity_poly.pdbx_strand_id
1 'polypeptide(L)'
;MQVVGGPQEERSRRLMRDPMMDAPTKEREFVVPVDFRMQEETYQEKFAAQHEEITFLKTYIEKLLNQLRRVLVKHNELEQLQTLCDPTTTHVADDGEDSMTPPPWFTSKEYMSPLFAAYEGRIKELESTCDKHRKDLDAFVAHATSLTSENDRLNQELTTALEKLIMHAEAPSSGGRGSSDFFATLTPVDSTADQLAEMNERLDFLMSENNLLAEQRSLVETELDECQRDIHDRDDQLLAMSHNFNQATVAIQELRDSCDHLKLEKQKCEVQVQQFAATIAQLEAQKETIASRVTGLQANVATYLNQIEEYERTISNVKAASEQKQLLVTKRYQGVCERLRELTTALDAKHKQVDEWQERHRGVVSELDLVKHDCEAMVKVMQNMEKQLNEYAAREEAVAELERSTVHKAHEAALERDQALAKEAQCRREIARLLEQKQLAASEYLKATDSAVDKLRRKLEGEVQHRADELKHAQAVIVTLKMQLETAFRTQQDAEKHVQECVAQGETRHQVFLDQHKQLADRVAVAEQLRDEAVAAESRLASVLAAKDGQFQKTVAELQDKLAVEHEHLSGLQRELDVRRSEIREALESNAAKDKQVACLTKEVADVRSEWNQKHKYQLDMYSQQVRDLKARLDMADGEVMKLKHDSAKTEHALRLEHSRMDAKYKTELEVASHRASRLKDDKTLVEAHLSDVHAKQSQYATKIIGLEQELADAHDQCSQWQMHVDEAERKSADVAAQLKLVLATQQQNLRADVELKSALDRVKLEKARLEREVAVLRKSLEDLRQRPKDPLPPHHNSSAFLLPMAVDKVGM
;
A
#
# COMPACT_ATOMS: atom_id res chain seq x y z
N MET A 1 -49.28 52.18 4.73
CA MET A 1 -50.09 53.27 5.33
C MET A 1 -49.74 53.32 6.81
N GLN A 2 -49.45 54.48 7.38
CA GLN A 2 -49.12 54.64 8.81
C GLN A 2 -50.37 55.02 9.62
N VAL A 3 -50.48 54.51 10.85
CA VAL A 3 -50.81 55.22 12.12
C VAL A 3 -50.28 54.28 13.23
N VAL A 4 -49.07 54.48 13.77
CA VAL A 4 -48.73 55.31 14.95
C VAL A 4 -49.41 54.83 16.23
N GLY A 5 -48.62 54.24 17.15
CA GLY A 5 -49.04 53.87 18.52
C GLY A 5 -48.88 55.02 19.52
N GLY A 6 -49.52 54.90 20.69
CA GLY A 6 -49.58 55.96 21.71
C GLY A 6 -48.74 55.69 22.97
N PRO A 7 -48.24 56.72 23.71
CA PRO A 7 -47.20 56.57 24.75
C PRO A 7 -47.67 55.99 26.10
N GLN A 8 -48.74 55.20 26.12
CA GLN A 8 -49.46 54.83 27.36
C GLN A 8 -49.39 53.34 27.70
N GLU A 9 -49.23 52.43 26.73
CA GLU A 9 -48.95 51.00 27.01
C GLU A 9 -47.57 50.78 27.64
N GLU A 10 -46.59 51.61 27.29
CA GLU A 10 -45.19 51.41 27.68
C GLU A 10 -44.90 51.79 29.15
N ARG A 11 -45.77 52.60 29.78
CA ARG A 11 -45.71 52.88 31.23
C ARG A 11 -46.23 51.70 32.05
N SER A 12 -47.27 51.02 31.59
CA SER A 12 -47.89 49.89 32.31
C SER A 12 -46.96 48.69 32.51
N ARG A 13 -45.92 48.55 31.68
CA ARG A 13 -44.92 47.46 31.78
C ARG A 13 -43.76 47.73 32.74
N ARG A 14 -43.65 48.93 33.33
CA ARG A 14 -42.50 49.31 34.19
C ARG A 14 -42.83 49.46 35.69
N LEU A 15 -44.02 49.05 36.13
CA LEU A 15 -44.53 49.34 37.48
C LEU A 15 -44.66 48.12 38.42
N MET A 16 -44.25 46.92 37.98
CA MET A 16 -44.41 45.67 38.75
C MET A 16 -43.10 44.85 38.76
N ARG A 17 -42.00 45.45 39.23
CA ARG A 17 -40.75 44.72 39.50
C ARG A 17 -39.85 45.44 40.51
N ASP A 18 -39.96 45.05 41.77
CA ASP A 18 -38.81 44.83 42.68
C ASP A 18 -39.24 43.97 43.88
N PRO A 19 -38.30 43.36 44.65
CA PRO A 19 -38.56 42.11 45.39
C PRO A 19 -38.66 42.26 46.91
N MET A 20 -39.32 41.30 47.58
CA MET A 20 -38.92 40.83 48.92
C MET A 20 -39.64 39.55 49.40
N MET A 21 -38.87 38.70 50.10
CA MET A 21 -39.24 37.70 51.12
C MET A 21 -40.08 36.46 50.80
N ASP A 22 -39.65 35.34 51.38
CA ASP A 22 -40.31 34.03 51.41
C ASP A 22 -41.53 33.97 52.36
N ALA A 23 -42.53 33.16 51.98
CA ALA A 23 -43.39 32.43 52.91
C ALA A 23 -43.94 31.16 52.21
N PRO A 24 -43.84 29.95 52.81
CA PRO A 24 -44.11 28.70 52.09
C PRO A 24 -45.58 28.28 52.13
N THR A 25 -46.28 28.38 51.00
CA THR A 25 -47.61 27.78 50.80
C THR A 25 -47.51 26.35 50.26
N LYS A 26 -47.97 25.37 51.05
CA LYS A 26 -48.10 23.96 50.62
C LYS A 26 -49.20 23.82 49.57
N GLU A 27 -48.84 23.83 48.30
CA GLU A 27 -49.71 23.30 47.24
C GLU A 27 -49.51 21.79 47.06
N ARG A 28 -50.52 21.12 46.54
CA ARG A 28 -50.61 19.65 46.54
C ARG A 28 -49.69 19.07 45.48
N GLU A 29 -49.00 17.97 45.82
CA GLU A 29 -48.40 17.10 44.81
C GLU A 29 -49.50 16.58 43.87
N PHE A 30 -49.52 17.14 42.65
CA PHE A 30 -50.33 16.60 41.58
C PHE A 30 -49.61 15.34 41.10
N VAL A 31 -50.04 14.17 41.58
CA VAL A 31 -49.50 12.88 41.15
C VAL A 31 -49.87 12.68 39.68
N VAL A 32 -49.01 13.20 38.80
CA VAL A 32 -48.97 12.82 37.39
C VAL A 32 -48.84 11.30 37.36
N PRO A 33 -49.70 10.57 36.63
CA PRO A 33 -49.51 9.15 36.44
C PRO A 33 -48.14 8.91 35.83
N VAL A 34 -47.21 8.37 36.63
CA VAL A 34 -45.90 7.97 36.14
C VAL A 34 -46.16 6.87 35.12
N ASP A 35 -45.84 7.14 33.85
CA ASP A 35 -45.95 6.11 32.83
C ASP A 35 -44.89 5.06 33.11
N PHE A 36 -45.32 3.98 33.76
CA PHE A 36 -44.46 2.89 34.20
C PHE A 36 -43.65 2.30 33.03
N ARG A 37 -44.12 2.41 31.77
CA ARG A 37 -43.34 2.02 30.60
C ARG A 37 -42.16 2.94 30.35
N MET A 38 -42.36 4.26 30.38
CA MET A 38 -41.25 5.21 30.21
C MET A 38 -40.25 5.12 31.37
N GLN A 39 -40.72 4.81 32.58
CA GLN A 39 -39.82 4.57 33.72
C GLN A 39 -39.08 3.23 33.57
N GLU A 40 -39.74 2.17 33.11
CA GLU A 40 -39.14 0.87 32.82
C GLU A 40 -38.11 0.95 31.67
N GLU A 41 -38.45 1.61 30.57
CA GLU A 41 -37.55 1.89 29.44
C GLU A 41 -36.32 2.67 29.89
N THR A 42 -36.47 3.77 30.64
CA THR A 42 -35.32 4.54 31.15
C THR A 42 -34.52 3.83 32.25
N TYR A 43 -35.06 2.81 32.92
CA TYR A 43 -34.28 1.89 33.74
C TYR A 43 -33.56 0.82 32.91
N GLN A 44 -34.18 0.29 31.85
CA GLN A 44 -33.55 -0.65 30.92
C GLN A 44 -32.40 0.01 30.14
N GLU A 45 -32.56 1.25 29.67
CA GLU A 45 -31.48 2.04 29.06
C GLU A 45 -30.30 2.26 30.03
N LYS A 46 -30.58 2.57 31.30
CA LYS A 46 -29.53 2.70 32.32
C LYS A 46 -28.83 1.38 32.62
N PHE A 47 -29.58 0.28 32.68
CA PHE A 47 -29.00 -1.06 32.84
C PHE A 47 -28.14 -1.46 31.62
N ALA A 48 -28.58 -1.14 30.41
CA ALA A 48 -27.82 -1.37 29.18
C ALA A 48 -26.52 -0.55 29.18
N ALA A 49 -26.59 0.76 29.44
CA ALA A 49 -25.43 1.64 29.53
C ALA A 49 -24.43 1.18 30.61
N GLN A 50 -24.90 0.77 31.79
CA GLN A 50 -24.05 0.19 32.83
C GLN A 50 -23.46 -1.17 32.43
N HIS A 51 -24.18 -1.99 31.67
CA HIS A 51 -23.67 -3.26 31.15
C HIS A 51 -22.60 -3.05 30.07
N GLU A 52 -22.77 -2.07 29.20
CA GLU A 52 -21.78 -1.63 28.22
C GLU A 52 -20.54 -1.04 28.92
N GLU A 53 -20.71 -0.20 29.94
CA GLU A 53 -19.61 0.35 30.74
C GLU A 53 -18.83 -0.77 31.47
N ILE A 54 -19.51 -1.71 32.14
CA ILE A 54 -18.89 -2.88 32.77
C ILE A 54 -18.15 -3.74 31.73
N THR A 55 -18.68 -3.90 30.53
CA THR A 55 -18.06 -4.67 29.45
C THR A 55 -16.85 -3.95 28.86
N PHE A 56 -16.92 -2.63 28.70
CA PHE A 56 -15.81 -1.77 28.32
C PHE A 56 -14.69 -1.82 29.35
N LEU A 57 -15.01 -1.65 30.65
CA LEU A 57 -14.04 -1.71 31.75
C LEU A 57 -13.37 -3.08 31.85
N LYS A 58 -14.11 -4.19 31.73
CA LYS A 58 -13.53 -5.55 31.63
C LYS A 58 -12.56 -5.66 30.46
N THR A 59 -12.97 -5.22 29.27
CA THR A 59 -12.13 -5.23 28.06
C THR A 59 -10.89 -4.33 28.21
N TYR A 60 -11.00 -3.22 28.93
CA TYR A 60 -9.90 -2.29 29.18
C TYR A 60 -8.90 -2.86 30.20
N ILE A 61 -9.39 -3.45 31.30
CA ILE A 61 -8.58 -4.18 32.29
C ILE A 61 -7.86 -5.36 31.60
N GLU A 62 -8.55 -6.13 30.75
CA GLU A 62 -7.93 -7.24 30.01
C GLU A 62 -6.86 -6.75 29.01
N LYS A 63 -7.06 -5.60 28.36
CA LYS A 63 -6.03 -4.97 27.52
C LYS A 63 -4.81 -4.53 28.34
N LEU A 64 -5.02 -3.91 29.51
CA LEU A 64 -3.95 -3.52 30.43
C LEU A 64 -3.18 -4.73 30.97
N LEU A 65 -3.88 -5.79 31.42
CA LEU A 65 -3.25 -7.04 31.86
C LEU A 65 -2.47 -7.72 30.73
N ASN A 66 -2.96 -7.69 29.48
CA ASN A 66 -2.24 -8.22 28.33
C ASN A 66 -1.12 -7.31 27.81
N GLN A 67 -1.06 -6.04 28.22
CA GLN A 67 0.12 -5.18 28.05
C GLN A 67 1.14 -5.46 29.16
N LEU A 68 0.70 -5.52 30.42
CA LEU A 68 1.52 -5.83 31.58
C LEU A 68 2.23 -7.19 31.44
N ARG A 69 1.50 -8.25 31.06
CA ARG A 69 2.08 -9.57 30.75
C ARG A 69 3.15 -9.50 29.64
N ARG A 70 2.93 -8.70 28.59
CA ARG A 70 3.92 -8.51 27.51
C ARG A 70 5.16 -7.73 27.98
N VAL A 71 5.02 -6.80 28.92
CA VAL A 71 6.16 -6.12 29.55
C VAL A 71 6.93 -7.07 30.47
N LEU A 72 6.25 -7.84 31.31
CA LEU A 72 6.88 -8.79 32.25
C LEU A 72 7.60 -9.95 31.53
N VAL A 73 7.00 -10.49 30.47
CA VAL A 73 7.66 -11.48 29.59
C VAL A 73 8.92 -10.89 28.95
N LYS A 74 8.88 -9.63 28.51
CA LYS A 74 10.02 -8.97 27.84
C LYS A 74 11.23 -8.76 28.76
N HIS A 75 11.03 -8.65 30.07
CA HIS A 75 12.10 -8.45 31.06
C HIS A 75 12.42 -9.73 31.87
N ASN A 76 11.79 -10.86 31.53
CA ASN A 76 11.98 -12.15 32.17
C ASN A 76 11.53 -12.21 33.66
N GLU A 77 10.62 -11.32 34.07
CA GLU A 77 10.13 -11.16 35.44
C GLU A 77 8.78 -11.87 35.70
N LEU A 78 8.24 -12.58 34.69
CA LEU A 78 6.92 -13.21 34.78
C LEU A 78 6.81 -14.19 35.96
N GLU A 79 7.86 -14.96 36.24
CA GLU A 79 7.91 -15.90 37.37
C GLU A 79 7.84 -15.18 38.74
N GLN A 80 8.43 -13.99 38.85
CA GLN A 80 8.40 -13.19 40.09
C GLN A 80 7.02 -12.60 40.36
N LEU A 81 6.25 -12.28 39.31
CA LEU A 81 4.86 -11.85 39.49
C LEU A 81 3.91 -13.03 39.72
N GLN A 82 4.24 -14.21 39.18
CA GLN A 82 3.48 -15.43 39.41
C GLN A 82 3.57 -15.89 40.88
N THR A 83 4.71 -15.68 41.56
CA THR A 83 4.83 -15.91 43.02
C THR A 83 4.18 -14.81 43.88
N LEU A 84 3.94 -13.61 43.34
CA LEU A 84 3.21 -12.53 44.03
C LEU A 84 1.69 -12.61 43.87
N CYS A 85 1.20 -13.29 42.83
CA CYS A 85 -0.23 -13.55 42.61
C CYS A 85 -0.69 -14.94 43.11
N ASP A 86 0.17 -15.69 43.79
CA ASP A 86 -0.17 -16.99 44.37
C ASP A 86 -1.02 -16.79 45.65
N PRO A 87 -2.30 -17.22 45.69
CA PRO A 87 -3.22 -16.93 46.81
C PRO A 87 -2.84 -17.60 48.15
N THR A 88 -1.77 -18.39 48.15
CA THR A 88 -1.41 -19.30 49.24
C THR A 88 -0.49 -18.65 50.29
N THR A 89 0.04 -17.45 50.03
CA THR A 89 1.05 -16.78 50.87
C THR A 89 0.47 -15.72 51.82
N THR A 90 -0.79 -15.30 51.65
CA THR A 90 -1.42 -14.24 52.46
C THR A 90 -2.07 -14.79 53.73
N HIS A 91 -1.27 -15.31 54.66
CA HIS A 91 -1.70 -15.58 56.03
C HIS A 91 -0.51 -15.52 57.02
N VAL A 92 -0.76 -14.92 58.20
CA VAL A 92 0.16 -14.63 59.34
C VAL A 92 0.85 -13.25 59.26
N ALA A 93 0.88 -12.55 60.41
CA ALA A 93 1.21 -11.11 60.63
C ALA A 93 0.20 -10.16 59.95
N ASP A 94 -0.78 -9.54 60.62
CA ASP A 94 -1.00 -9.16 62.04
C ASP A 94 -0.22 -7.91 62.51
N ASP A 95 -1.00 -6.88 62.89
CA ASP A 95 -0.68 -5.54 63.47
C ASP A 95 0.53 -4.70 62.96
N GLY A 96 0.24 -3.45 62.57
CA GLY A 96 1.18 -2.32 62.75
C GLY A 96 1.38 -1.36 61.56
N GLU A 97 0.86 -0.12 61.71
CA GLU A 97 1.17 1.12 60.94
C GLU A 97 0.95 1.15 59.41
N ASP A 98 0.32 2.24 58.94
CA ASP A 98 0.19 2.60 57.51
C ASP A 98 1.53 3.08 56.89
N SER A 99 2.55 2.21 56.89
CA SER A 99 3.74 2.37 56.06
C SER A 99 3.60 1.50 54.81
N MET A 100 2.74 1.95 53.88
CA MET A 100 2.80 1.54 52.48
C MET A 100 4.11 2.06 51.86
N THR A 101 5.25 1.47 52.25
CA THR A 101 6.54 1.67 51.57
C THR A 101 6.35 1.29 50.11
N PRO A 102 6.35 2.26 49.18
CA PRO A 102 5.94 1.99 47.82
C PRO A 102 6.95 1.03 47.16
N PRO A 103 6.52 0.12 46.27
CA PRO A 103 7.40 -0.89 45.70
C PRO A 103 8.68 -0.29 45.08
N PRO A 104 9.82 -1.01 45.05
CA PRO A 104 11.11 -0.43 44.64
C PRO A 104 11.14 0.20 43.24
N TRP A 105 10.25 -0.23 42.34
CA TRP A 105 10.07 0.35 41.00
C TRP A 105 9.33 1.69 40.98
N PHE A 106 8.53 2.01 42.00
CA PHE A 106 7.80 3.27 42.14
C PHE A 106 8.72 4.43 42.55
N THR A 107 9.77 4.14 43.31
CA THR A 107 10.82 5.11 43.72
C THR A 107 12.09 5.04 42.89
N SER A 108 12.19 4.10 41.93
CA SER A 108 13.34 3.97 41.05
C SER A 108 13.35 5.05 39.96
N LYS A 109 14.43 5.83 39.93
CA LYS A 109 14.70 6.87 38.93
C LYS A 109 14.77 6.36 37.49
N GLU A 110 14.90 5.06 37.27
CA GLU A 110 15.02 4.46 35.93
C GLU A 110 13.64 4.17 35.29
N TYR A 111 12.57 4.07 36.09
CA TYR A 111 11.22 3.77 35.62
C TYR A 111 10.24 4.95 35.77
N MET A 112 10.56 5.94 36.61
CA MET A 112 9.76 7.17 36.73
C MET A 112 9.89 8.05 35.48
N SER A 113 8.77 8.35 34.82
CA SER A 113 8.74 9.27 33.67
C SER A 113 9.34 10.64 34.05
N PRO A 114 10.13 11.29 33.18
CA PRO A 114 10.67 12.63 33.44
C PRO A 114 9.60 13.66 33.81
N LEU A 115 8.36 13.48 33.34
CA LEU A 115 7.23 14.32 33.71
C LEU A 115 6.81 14.13 35.18
N PHE A 116 6.80 12.88 35.69
CA PHE A 116 6.55 12.62 37.10
C PHE A 116 7.71 13.07 37.99
N ALA A 117 8.96 12.95 37.52
CA ALA A 117 10.11 13.52 38.23
C ALA A 117 10.03 15.06 38.31
N ALA A 118 9.57 15.73 37.25
CA ALA A 118 9.31 17.17 37.25
C ALA A 118 8.12 17.54 38.17
N TYR A 119 7.05 16.74 38.21
CA TYR A 119 5.94 16.96 39.14
C TYR A 119 6.34 16.72 40.60
N GLU A 120 7.10 15.67 40.92
CA GLU A 120 7.68 15.49 42.27
C GLU A 120 8.56 16.68 42.67
N GLY A 121 9.45 17.12 41.78
CA GLY A 121 10.29 18.29 42.02
C GLY A 121 9.47 19.54 42.28
N ARG A 122 8.42 19.76 41.47
CA ARG A 122 7.51 20.91 41.63
C ARG A 122 6.64 20.81 42.88
N ILE A 123 6.22 19.62 43.29
CA ILE A 123 5.52 19.39 44.57
C ILE A 123 6.46 19.73 45.72
N LYS A 124 7.71 19.26 45.72
CA LYS A 124 8.70 19.55 46.77
C LYS A 124 9.08 21.05 46.81
N GLU A 125 9.12 21.73 45.68
CA GLU A 125 9.23 23.20 45.62
C GLU A 125 8.02 23.91 46.24
N LEU A 126 6.80 23.46 45.93
CA LEU A 126 5.55 24.05 46.44
C LEU A 126 5.36 23.77 47.94
N GLU A 127 5.68 22.57 48.41
CA GLU A 127 5.75 22.22 49.83
C GLU A 127 6.75 23.15 50.54
N SER A 128 7.96 23.31 49.98
CA SER A 128 8.96 24.22 50.56
C SER A 128 8.54 25.69 50.57
N THR A 129 7.79 26.19 49.59
CA THR A 129 7.26 27.57 49.63
C THR A 129 6.05 27.71 50.54
N CYS A 130 5.14 26.73 50.60
CA CYS A 130 4.07 26.68 51.59
C CYS A 130 4.64 26.66 53.02
N ASP A 131 5.68 25.88 53.26
CA ASP A 131 6.31 25.75 54.57
C ASP A 131 7.13 26.98 54.97
N LYS A 132 7.71 27.69 53.99
CA LYS A 132 8.27 29.03 54.18
C LYS A 132 7.17 30.04 54.50
N HIS A 133 6.13 30.14 53.68
CA HIS A 133 5.03 31.08 53.91
C HIS A 133 4.30 30.81 55.23
N ARG A 134 4.20 29.56 55.68
CA ARG A 134 3.73 29.20 57.02
C ARG A 134 4.59 29.83 58.11
N LYS A 135 5.91 29.66 58.04
CA LYS A 135 6.87 30.28 58.98
C LYS A 135 6.85 31.81 58.93
N ASP A 136 6.72 32.40 57.73
CA ASP A 136 6.57 33.85 57.54
C ASP A 136 5.25 34.35 58.18
N LEU A 137 4.16 33.58 58.07
CA LEU A 137 2.86 33.87 58.69
C LEU A 137 2.88 33.71 60.21
N ASP A 138 3.49 32.63 60.72
CA ASP A 138 3.66 32.38 62.16
C ASP A 138 4.50 33.50 62.81
N ALA A 139 5.56 33.96 62.12
CA ALA A 139 6.36 35.11 62.54
C ALA A 139 5.56 36.43 62.48
N PHE A 140 4.70 36.62 61.47
CA PHE A 140 3.81 37.78 61.40
C PHE A 140 2.75 37.77 62.51
N VAL A 141 2.20 36.60 62.87
CA VAL A 141 1.28 36.43 64.00
C VAL A 141 1.97 36.68 65.34
N ALA A 142 3.22 36.23 65.51
CA ALA A 142 4.04 36.55 66.68
C ALA A 142 4.33 38.05 66.79
N HIS A 143 4.62 38.73 65.68
CA HIS A 143 4.81 40.18 65.64
C HIS A 143 3.50 40.95 65.90
N ALA A 144 2.38 40.50 65.33
CA ALA A 144 1.06 41.11 65.54
C ALA A 144 0.60 40.96 67.00
N THR A 145 0.75 39.78 67.60
CA THR A 145 0.43 39.55 69.03
C THR A 145 1.35 40.33 69.96
N SER A 146 2.64 40.47 69.63
CA SER A 146 3.55 41.39 70.33
C SER A 146 3.03 42.84 70.26
N LEU A 147 2.68 43.33 69.07
CA LEU A 147 2.11 44.67 68.91
C LEU A 147 0.77 44.85 69.65
N THR A 148 -0.10 43.84 69.70
CA THR A 148 -1.32 43.89 70.51
C THR A 148 -0.98 44.03 71.99
N SER A 149 -0.05 43.22 72.51
CA SER A 149 0.36 43.31 73.92
C SER A 149 1.02 44.65 74.29
N GLU A 150 1.73 45.27 73.36
CA GLU A 150 2.28 46.62 73.53
C GLU A 150 1.19 47.70 73.42
N ASN A 151 0.20 47.53 72.54
CA ASN A 151 -0.97 48.43 72.49
C ASN A 151 -1.78 48.35 73.79
N ASP A 152 -2.03 47.15 74.32
CA ASP A 152 -2.69 46.94 75.61
C ASP A 152 -1.90 47.56 76.77
N ARG A 153 -0.56 47.43 76.77
CA ARG A 153 0.33 48.12 77.72
C ARG A 153 0.20 49.64 77.61
N LEU A 154 0.28 50.20 76.40
CA LEU A 154 0.17 51.65 76.16
C LEU A 154 -1.23 52.19 76.51
N ASN A 155 -2.28 51.41 76.28
CA ASN A 155 -3.64 51.76 76.71
C ASN A 155 -3.77 51.74 78.24
N GLN A 156 -3.17 50.78 78.95
CA GLN A 156 -3.11 50.78 80.42
C GLN A 156 -2.30 51.96 80.96
N GLU A 157 -1.16 52.29 80.35
CA GLU A 157 -0.36 53.48 80.68
C GLU A 157 -1.15 54.78 80.43
N LEU A 158 -1.90 54.87 79.33
CA LEU A 158 -2.77 56.01 78.99
C LEU A 158 -3.96 56.14 79.96
N THR A 159 -4.62 55.03 80.33
CA THR A 159 -5.68 55.04 81.35
C THR A 159 -5.13 55.50 82.69
N THR A 160 -3.97 54.99 83.11
CA THR A 160 -3.28 55.40 84.35
C THR A 160 -2.88 56.89 84.31
N ALA A 161 -2.51 57.41 83.14
CA ALA A 161 -2.20 58.83 82.94
C ALA A 161 -3.47 59.71 83.00
N LEU A 162 -4.58 59.26 82.42
CA LEU A 162 -5.87 59.94 82.48
C LEU A 162 -6.43 59.98 83.91
N GLU A 163 -6.33 58.88 84.67
CA GLU A 163 -6.71 58.85 86.09
C GLU A 163 -5.91 59.87 86.91
N LYS A 164 -4.58 59.95 86.69
CA LYS A 164 -3.73 60.97 87.33
C LYS A 164 -4.08 62.40 86.92
N LEU A 165 -4.47 62.62 85.67
CA LEU A 165 -4.81 63.95 85.16
C LEU A 165 -6.19 64.42 85.64
N ILE A 166 -7.16 63.51 85.77
CA ILE A 166 -8.45 63.74 86.42
C ILE A 166 -8.23 64.09 87.91
N MET A 167 -7.37 63.35 88.62
CA MET A 167 -6.99 63.64 90.01
C MET A 167 -6.22 64.97 90.21
N HIS A 168 -5.77 65.62 89.13
CA HIS A 168 -5.11 66.93 89.16
C HIS A 168 -5.99 68.10 88.68
N ALA A 169 -7.23 67.86 88.25
CA ALA A 169 -8.10 68.90 87.68
C ALA A 169 -8.85 69.76 88.73
N GLU A 170 -8.73 69.46 90.03
CA GLU A 170 -9.58 70.03 91.09
C GLU A 170 -8.84 70.96 92.11
N ALA A 171 -8.05 71.99 91.68
CA ALA A 171 -7.42 73.04 92.56
C ALA A 171 -6.94 74.40 91.86
N PRO A 172 -6.98 75.63 92.48
CA PRO A 172 -6.65 76.97 91.80
C PRO A 172 -5.71 78.09 92.49
N SER A 173 -5.12 79.13 91.77
CA SER A 173 -4.27 80.33 92.29
C SER A 173 -3.92 81.58 91.33
N SER A 174 -3.23 82.73 91.72
CA SER A 174 -2.84 83.98 90.88
C SER A 174 -1.85 85.13 91.46
N GLY A 175 -1.44 86.23 90.71
CA GLY A 175 -0.55 87.47 91.05
C GLY A 175 -0.30 88.54 89.88
N GLY A 176 0.40 89.75 89.80
CA GLY A 176 1.19 90.80 90.60
C GLY A 176 1.78 92.05 89.75
N ARG A 177 2.31 93.24 90.26
CA ARG A 177 2.87 94.46 89.46
C ARG A 177 3.65 95.68 90.19
N GLY A 178 4.20 96.76 89.51
CA GLY A 178 4.93 98.02 90.06
C GLY A 178 5.33 99.25 89.10
N SER A 179 5.92 100.44 89.54
CA SER A 179 6.39 101.68 88.74
C SER A 179 7.24 102.86 89.45
N SER A 180 7.65 104.02 88.81
CA SER A 180 8.59 105.17 89.30
C SER A 180 8.56 106.64 88.63
N ASP A 181 9.30 107.72 89.08
CA ASP A 181 9.25 109.22 88.65
C ASP A 181 10.55 110.18 88.87
N PHE A 182 10.56 111.57 88.65
CA PHE A 182 11.78 112.50 88.39
C PHE A 182 12.05 113.97 89.06
N PHE A 183 12.46 115.11 88.36
CA PHE A 183 13.46 116.24 88.79
C PHE A 183 13.33 117.77 88.28
N ALA A 184 13.96 118.89 88.90
CA ALA A 184 14.28 120.32 88.36
C ALA A 184 14.89 121.51 89.29
N THR A 185 15.05 122.82 88.83
CA THR A 185 15.99 124.00 89.25
C THR A 185 15.45 125.52 89.32
N LEU A 186 16.26 126.64 89.56
CA LEU A 186 16.17 128.11 89.03
C LEU A 186 16.93 129.38 89.72
N THR A 187 17.74 130.22 88.98
CA THR A 187 17.93 131.77 88.96
C THR A 187 18.82 132.65 89.97
N PRO A 188 19.12 134.02 89.82
CA PRO A 188 20.33 134.61 89.10
C PRO A 188 21.00 136.02 89.54
N VAL A 189 22.09 136.47 88.83
CA VAL A 189 22.70 137.86 88.59
C VAL A 189 23.74 138.54 89.54
N ASP A 190 24.97 138.88 89.05
CA ASP A 190 25.55 140.27 89.00
C ASP A 190 26.69 140.49 87.94
N SER A 191 26.88 141.69 87.38
CA SER A 191 27.39 141.85 85.99
C SER A 191 28.92 141.91 85.73
N THR A 192 29.29 141.61 84.47
CA THR A 192 30.61 141.67 83.79
C THR A 192 31.66 140.62 84.13
N ALA A 193 31.90 140.27 85.39
CA ALA A 193 32.67 139.06 85.71
C ALA A 193 31.88 137.82 85.26
N ASP A 194 30.59 137.79 85.61
CA ASP A 194 29.62 136.82 85.14
C ASP A 194 29.52 136.77 83.60
N GLN A 195 29.81 137.85 82.85
CA GLN A 195 29.72 137.79 81.38
C GLN A 195 30.88 137.02 80.73
N LEU A 196 32.08 137.05 81.33
CA LEU A 196 33.20 136.22 80.90
C LEU A 196 33.08 134.79 81.44
N ALA A 197 32.50 134.61 82.62
CA ALA A 197 32.14 133.30 83.14
C ALA A 197 31.05 132.64 82.27
N GLU A 198 29.94 133.34 81.97
CA GLU A 198 28.85 132.91 81.09
C GLU A 198 29.36 132.63 79.67
N MET A 199 30.29 133.43 79.12
CA MET A 199 30.92 133.10 77.84
C MET A 199 31.76 131.82 77.90
N ASN A 200 32.49 131.57 78.98
CA ASN A 200 33.28 130.35 79.15
C ASN A 200 32.38 129.13 79.42
N GLU A 201 31.40 129.22 80.32
CA GLU A 201 30.38 128.19 80.54
C GLU A 201 29.62 127.89 79.24
N ARG A 202 29.29 128.91 78.45
CA ARG A 202 28.66 128.72 77.14
C ARG A 202 29.60 128.10 76.11
N LEU A 203 30.90 128.35 76.18
CA LEU A 203 31.91 127.64 75.38
C LEU A 203 32.04 126.18 75.83
N ASP A 204 32.02 125.90 77.14
CA ASP A 204 32.04 124.54 77.69
C ASP A 204 30.75 123.78 77.33
N PHE A 205 29.59 124.42 77.43
CA PHE A 205 28.31 123.86 76.94
C PHE A 205 28.38 123.61 75.43
N LEU A 206 28.84 124.57 74.61
CA LEU A 206 29.01 124.37 73.16
C LEU A 206 30.04 123.29 72.83
N MET A 207 31.10 123.10 73.62
CA MET A 207 32.04 122.00 73.45
C MET A 207 31.41 120.66 73.85
N SER A 208 30.63 120.60 74.93
CA SER A 208 29.87 119.41 75.31
C SER A 208 28.79 119.05 74.28
N GLU A 209 28.14 120.05 73.68
CA GLU A 209 27.16 119.91 72.61
C GLU A 209 27.84 119.44 71.31
N ASN A 210 28.99 120.01 70.93
CA ASN A 210 29.75 119.52 69.78
C ASN A 210 30.30 118.10 69.99
N ASN A 211 30.74 117.74 71.19
CA ASN A 211 31.15 116.38 71.51
C ASN A 211 29.96 115.41 71.44
N LEU A 212 28.81 115.76 72.03
CA LEU A 212 27.59 114.96 71.96
C LEU A 212 27.05 114.82 70.53
N LEU A 213 27.13 115.88 69.72
CA LEU A 213 26.77 115.84 68.30
C LEU A 213 27.77 115.01 67.48
N ALA A 214 29.06 115.00 67.84
CA ALA A 214 30.06 114.13 67.23
C ALA A 214 29.85 112.66 67.61
N GLU A 215 29.49 112.36 68.87
CA GLU A 215 29.12 111.03 69.34
C GLU A 215 27.82 110.54 68.69
N GLN A 216 26.76 111.36 68.65
CA GLN A 216 25.52 111.05 67.94
C GLN A 216 25.75 110.85 66.44
N ARG A 217 26.58 111.68 65.81
CA ARG A 217 26.96 111.51 64.41
C ARG A 217 27.73 110.21 64.19
N SER A 218 28.70 109.90 65.05
CA SER A 218 29.45 108.64 64.97
C SER A 218 28.55 107.42 65.17
N LEU A 219 27.56 107.52 66.07
CA LEU A 219 26.57 106.46 66.30
C LEU A 219 25.70 106.27 65.06
N VAL A 220 25.14 107.34 64.48
CA VAL A 220 24.34 107.29 63.25
C VAL A 220 25.17 106.80 62.06
N GLU A 221 26.45 107.16 61.96
CA GLU A 221 27.36 106.62 60.95
C GLU A 221 27.58 105.10 61.16
N THR A 222 27.74 104.61 62.41
CA THR A 222 27.80 103.15 62.68
C THR A 222 26.47 102.40 62.46
N GLU A 223 25.33 102.97 62.83
CA GLU A 223 24.00 102.38 62.60
C GLU A 223 23.69 102.32 61.09
N LEU A 224 24.15 103.31 60.32
CA LEU A 224 24.04 103.35 58.87
C LEU A 224 24.96 102.30 58.20
N ASP A 225 26.18 102.11 58.71
CA ASP A 225 27.09 101.05 58.26
C ASP A 225 26.59 99.64 58.65
N GLU A 226 25.88 99.50 59.77
CA GLU A 226 25.18 98.25 60.14
C GLU A 226 24.01 97.99 59.19
N CYS A 227 23.14 98.97 58.96
CA CYS A 227 22.04 98.83 58.00
C CYS A 227 22.53 98.54 56.57
N GLN A 228 23.66 99.12 56.13
CA GLN A 228 24.25 98.82 54.82
C GLN A 228 24.77 97.38 54.74
N ARG A 229 25.39 96.86 55.81
CA ARG A 229 25.82 95.45 55.88
C ARG A 229 24.63 94.50 55.88
N ASP A 230 23.60 94.78 56.69
CA ASP A 230 22.37 93.98 56.73
C ASP A 230 21.64 93.97 55.38
N ILE A 231 21.67 95.07 54.61
CA ILE A 231 21.15 95.10 53.23
C ILE A 231 22.01 94.22 52.32
N HIS A 232 23.34 94.36 52.37
CA HIS A 232 24.25 93.59 51.50
C HIS A 232 24.17 92.08 51.76
N ASP A 233 24.18 91.64 53.02
CA ASP A 233 24.04 90.24 53.43
C ASP A 233 22.69 89.65 52.95
N ARG A 234 21.64 90.47 52.91
CA ARG A 234 20.32 90.07 52.41
C ARG A 234 20.24 90.01 50.89
N ASP A 235 20.90 90.92 50.18
CA ASP A 235 21.01 90.87 48.73
C ASP A 235 21.85 89.65 48.28
N ASP A 236 22.95 89.34 48.98
CA ASP A 236 23.74 88.13 48.73
C ASP A 236 22.92 86.85 49.01
N GLN A 237 22.12 86.82 50.08
CA GLN A 237 21.17 85.73 50.34
C GLN A 237 20.10 85.60 49.24
N LEU A 238 19.56 86.72 48.73
CA LEU A 238 18.59 86.72 47.63
C LEU A 238 19.21 86.26 46.31
N LEU A 239 20.46 86.65 46.03
CA LEU A 239 21.23 86.18 44.87
C LEU A 239 21.50 84.66 44.97
N ALA A 240 21.92 84.17 46.13
CA ALA A 240 22.11 82.74 46.38
C ALA A 240 20.80 81.95 46.25
N MET A 241 19.69 82.45 46.80
CA MET A 241 18.36 81.84 46.63
C MET A 241 17.93 81.84 45.16
N SER A 242 18.12 82.94 44.43
CA SER A 242 17.81 83.04 43.00
C SER A 242 18.64 82.05 42.17
N HIS A 243 19.92 81.89 42.48
CA HIS A 243 20.78 80.90 41.85
C HIS A 243 20.30 79.47 42.11
N ASN A 244 19.96 79.14 43.37
CA ASN A 244 19.42 77.84 43.76
C ASN A 244 18.06 77.53 43.11
N PHE A 245 17.16 78.52 42.99
CA PHE A 245 15.89 78.37 42.26
C PHE A 245 16.10 78.13 40.76
N ASN A 246 17.07 78.81 40.14
CA ASN A 246 17.43 78.57 38.74
C ASN A 246 18.03 77.17 38.55
N GLN A 247 18.95 76.72 39.40
CA GLN A 247 19.48 75.35 39.38
C GLN A 247 18.36 74.30 39.53
N ALA A 248 17.47 74.48 40.51
CA ALA A 248 16.34 73.57 40.74
C ALA A 248 15.38 73.54 39.53
N THR A 249 15.17 74.68 38.87
CA THR A 249 14.34 74.77 37.66
C THR A 249 14.97 74.02 36.48
N VAL A 250 16.29 74.11 36.30
CA VAL A 250 17.04 73.33 35.29
C VAL A 250 16.94 71.83 35.59
N ALA A 251 17.24 71.41 36.82
CA ALA A 251 17.16 70.00 37.22
C ALA A 251 15.74 69.41 37.07
N ILE A 252 14.69 70.19 37.35
CA ILE A 252 13.29 69.80 37.09
C ILE A 252 13.03 69.62 35.60
N GLN A 253 13.63 70.43 34.73
CA GLN A 253 13.48 70.28 33.28
C GLN A 253 14.25 69.06 32.75
N GLU A 254 15.50 68.85 33.19
CA GLU A 254 16.28 67.65 32.86
C GLU A 254 15.56 66.35 33.28
N LEU A 255 14.92 66.35 34.46
CA LEU A 255 14.11 65.23 34.93
C LEU A 255 12.83 65.02 34.09
N ARG A 256 12.21 66.08 33.56
CA ARG A 256 11.07 65.97 32.63
C ARG A 256 11.49 65.39 31.30
N ASP A 257 12.57 65.92 30.71
CA ASP A 257 13.10 65.48 29.42
C ASP A 257 13.56 64.01 29.51
N SER A 258 14.18 63.62 30.63
CA SER A 258 14.51 62.23 30.95
C SER A 258 13.27 61.35 31.11
N CYS A 259 12.22 61.81 31.81
CA CYS A 259 10.95 61.09 31.91
C CYS A 259 10.27 60.89 30.56
N ASP A 260 10.28 61.89 29.68
CA ASP A 260 9.67 61.79 28.34
C ASP A 260 10.51 60.90 27.40
N HIS A 261 11.83 60.91 27.51
CA HIS A 261 12.69 59.93 26.86
C HIS A 261 12.39 58.49 27.33
N LEU A 262 12.27 58.27 28.65
CA LEU A 262 11.92 56.96 29.21
C LEU A 262 10.52 56.48 28.79
N LYS A 263 9.53 57.38 28.66
CA LYS A 263 8.21 57.05 28.08
C LYS A 263 8.35 56.59 26.63
N LEU A 264 9.18 57.26 25.83
CA LEU A 264 9.40 56.91 24.42
C LEU A 264 10.08 55.55 24.28
N GLU A 265 11.13 55.26 25.06
CA GLU A 265 11.79 53.94 25.05
C GLU A 265 10.85 52.84 25.56
N LYS A 266 10.07 53.10 26.63
CA LYS A 266 9.02 52.18 27.09
C LYS A 266 8.05 51.85 25.95
N GLN A 267 7.55 52.86 25.23
CA GLN A 267 6.60 52.66 24.13
C GLN A 267 7.22 51.85 22.97
N LYS A 268 8.51 52.06 22.64
CA LYS A 268 9.23 51.22 21.67
C LYS A 268 9.32 49.77 22.15
N CYS A 269 9.67 49.53 23.40
CA CYS A 269 9.72 48.18 23.98
C CYS A 269 8.34 47.51 24.00
N GLU A 270 7.26 48.23 24.35
CA GLU A 270 5.88 47.72 24.29
C GLU A 270 5.49 47.30 22.86
N VAL A 271 5.84 48.10 21.85
CA VAL A 271 5.62 47.75 20.42
C VAL A 271 6.46 46.54 20.00
N GLN A 272 7.72 46.43 20.41
CA GLN A 272 8.56 45.26 20.13
C GLN A 272 8.00 43.99 20.79
N VAL A 273 7.54 44.05 22.04
CA VAL A 273 6.89 42.92 22.73
C VAL A 273 5.61 42.49 22.01
N GLN A 274 4.79 43.44 21.53
CA GLN A 274 3.61 43.14 20.71
C GLN A 274 3.98 42.46 19.37
N GLN A 275 5.06 42.91 18.71
CA GLN A 275 5.57 42.28 17.48
C GLN A 275 6.09 40.85 17.73
N PHE A 276 6.81 40.61 18.82
CA PHE A 276 7.23 39.26 19.21
C PHE A 276 6.04 38.37 19.56
N ALA A 277 5.05 38.87 20.32
CA ALA A 277 3.83 38.11 20.63
C ALA A 277 3.04 37.71 19.37
N ALA A 278 2.89 38.63 18.40
CA ALA A 278 2.25 38.35 17.12
C ALA A 278 3.04 37.31 16.30
N THR A 279 4.38 37.39 16.32
CA THR A 279 5.26 36.43 15.64
C THR A 279 5.18 35.04 16.28
N ILE A 280 5.13 34.95 17.60
CA ILE A 280 4.94 33.68 18.34
C ILE A 280 3.60 33.06 17.98
N ALA A 281 2.50 33.81 18.04
CA ALA A 281 1.17 33.31 17.66
C ALA A 281 1.10 32.82 16.20
N GLN A 282 1.81 33.50 15.27
CA GLN A 282 1.94 33.05 13.88
C GLN A 282 2.72 31.73 13.76
N LEU A 283 3.82 31.59 14.51
CA LEU A 283 4.62 30.35 14.53
C LEU A 283 3.87 29.19 15.19
N GLU A 284 3.04 29.45 16.20
CA GLU A 284 2.18 28.44 16.83
C GLU A 284 1.07 27.97 15.89
N ALA A 285 0.42 28.89 15.15
CA ALA A 285 -0.55 28.53 14.11
C ALA A 285 0.10 27.72 12.96
N GLN A 286 1.34 28.05 12.57
CA GLN A 286 2.11 27.27 11.60
C GLN A 286 2.49 25.88 12.14
N LYS A 287 2.92 25.79 13.40
CA LYS A 287 3.21 24.51 14.10
C LYS A 287 1.98 23.60 14.12
N GLU A 288 0.80 24.12 14.43
CA GLU A 288 -0.45 23.34 14.43
C GLU A 288 -0.88 22.91 13.02
N THR A 289 -0.68 23.78 12.03
CA THR A 289 -0.89 23.44 10.61
C THR A 289 0.06 22.33 10.13
N ILE A 290 1.30 22.32 10.64
CA ILE A 290 2.26 21.25 10.37
C ILE A 290 1.90 19.97 11.12
N ALA A 291 1.48 20.05 12.38
CA ALA A 291 1.10 18.90 13.20
C ALA A 291 -0.12 18.17 12.60
N SER A 292 -1.18 18.89 12.25
CA SER A 292 -2.36 18.34 11.58
C SER A 292 -2.05 17.76 10.19
N ARG A 293 -1.10 18.34 9.44
CA ARG A 293 -0.59 17.74 8.20
C ARG A 293 0.22 16.46 8.46
N VAL A 294 0.99 16.38 9.54
CA VAL A 294 1.74 15.17 9.92
C VAL A 294 0.80 14.04 10.34
N THR A 295 -0.23 14.31 11.15
CA THR A 295 -1.22 13.28 11.54
C THR A 295 -2.05 12.80 10.34
N GLY A 296 -2.43 13.70 9.43
CA GLY A 296 -3.05 13.33 8.15
C GLY A 296 -2.15 12.43 7.28
N LEU A 297 -0.86 12.73 7.20
CA LEU A 297 0.11 11.87 6.49
C LEU A 297 0.30 10.50 7.20
N GLN A 298 0.31 10.46 8.53
CA GLN A 298 0.36 9.21 9.30
C GLN A 298 -0.89 8.33 9.06
N ALA A 299 -2.08 8.92 9.02
CA ALA A 299 -3.33 8.22 8.69
C ALA A 299 -3.31 7.67 7.25
N ASN A 300 -2.78 8.43 6.29
CA ASN A 300 -2.58 7.96 4.92
C ASN A 300 -1.59 6.79 4.86
N VAL A 301 -0.45 6.87 5.56
CA VAL A 301 0.53 5.77 5.65
C VAL A 301 -0.10 4.51 6.24
N ALA A 302 -0.86 4.61 7.33
CA ALA A 302 -1.58 3.47 7.90
C ALA A 302 -2.60 2.87 6.91
N THR A 303 -3.29 3.72 6.15
CA THR A 303 -4.23 3.29 5.10
C THR A 303 -3.52 2.53 3.97
N TYR A 304 -2.36 3.02 3.51
CA TYR A 304 -1.56 2.33 2.50
C TYR A 304 -0.94 1.02 3.01
N LEU A 305 -0.53 0.94 4.27
CA LEU A 305 -0.06 -0.31 4.88
C LEU A 305 -1.16 -1.38 4.92
N ASN A 306 -2.39 -1.01 5.32
CA ASN A 306 -3.53 -1.92 5.28
C ASN A 306 -3.83 -2.40 3.85
N GLN A 307 -3.75 -1.52 2.85
CA GLN A 307 -3.90 -1.89 1.44
C GLN A 307 -2.80 -2.84 0.96
N ILE A 308 -1.55 -2.66 1.41
CA ILE A 308 -0.45 -3.58 1.13
C ILE A 308 -0.74 -4.97 1.72
N GLU A 309 -1.19 -5.06 2.98
CA GLU A 309 -1.59 -6.35 3.59
C GLU A 309 -2.76 -7.03 2.85
N GLU A 310 -3.71 -6.26 2.32
CA GLU A 310 -4.80 -6.79 1.47
C GLU A 310 -4.27 -7.30 0.12
N TYR A 311 -3.35 -6.59 -0.51
CA TYR A 311 -2.71 -7.03 -1.76
C TYR A 311 -1.81 -8.25 -1.54
N GLU A 312 -1.04 -8.32 -0.46
CA GLU A 312 -0.24 -9.51 -0.12
C GLU A 312 -1.13 -10.73 0.18
N ARG A 313 -2.21 -10.54 0.94
CA ARG A 313 -3.20 -11.60 1.23
C ARG A 313 -3.90 -12.09 -0.04
N THR A 314 -4.28 -11.21 -0.96
CA THR A 314 -4.88 -11.61 -2.24
C THR A 314 -3.88 -12.29 -3.18
N ILE A 315 -2.62 -11.82 -3.25
CA ILE A 315 -1.53 -12.49 -3.99
C ILE A 315 -1.27 -13.90 -3.43
N SER A 316 -1.25 -14.06 -2.10
CA SER A 316 -1.09 -15.36 -1.45
C SER A 316 -2.23 -16.33 -1.80
N ASN A 317 -3.49 -15.86 -1.74
CA ASN A 317 -4.65 -16.64 -2.15
C ASN A 317 -4.60 -17.04 -3.64
N VAL A 318 -4.13 -16.15 -4.52
CA VAL A 318 -3.96 -16.45 -5.96
C VAL A 318 -2.86 -17.48 -6.20
N LYS A 319 -1.73 -17.41 -5.46
CA LYS A 319 -0.66 -18.43 -5.52
C LYS A 319 -1.19 -19.81 -5.10
N ALA A 320 -1.81 -19.91 -3.93
CA ALA A 320 -2.37 -21.18 -3.44
C ALA A 320 -3.44 -21.75 -4.40
N ALA A 321 -4.30 -20.91 -4.97
CA ALA A 321 -5.26 -21.34 -5.99
C ALA A 321 -4.62 -21.75 -7.33
N SER A 322 -3.45 -21.20 -7.67
CA SER A 322 -2.66 -21.61 -8.83
C SER A 322 -1.98 -22.96 -8.59
N GLU A 323 -1.38 -23.15 -7.41
CA GLU A 323 -0.74 -24.41 -6.98
C GLU A 323 -1.74 -25.57 -6.95
N GLN A 324 -2.94 -25.35 -6.40
CA GLN A 324 -4.03 -26.34 -6.44
C GLN A 324 -4.45 -26.70 -7.88
N LYS A 325 -4.57 -25.71 -8.77
CA LYS A 325 -4.88 -25.96 -10.19
C LYS A 325 -3.75 -26.74 -10.88
N GLN A 326 -2.50 -26.39 -10.62
CA GLN A 326 -1.34 -27.07 -11.19
C GLN A 326 -1.27 -28.52 -10.71
N LEU A 327 -1.48 -28.78 -9.41
CA LEU A 327 -1.54 -30.13 -8.84
C LEU A 327 -2.69 -30.96 -9.43
N LEU A 328 -3.86 -30.36 -9.65
CA LEU A 328 -4.99 -31.02 -10.33
C LEU A 328 -4.66 -31.36 -11.81
N VAL A 329 -3.98 -30.45 -12.53
CA VAL A 329 -3.54 -30.69 -13.91
C VAL A 329 -2.47 -31.78 -13.96
N THR A 330 -1.49 -31.77 -13.06
CA THR A 330 -0.47 -32.82 -12.93
C THR A 330 -1.11 -34.18 -12.64
N LYS A 331 -2.08 -34.26 -11.71
CA LYS A 331 -2.80 -35.50 -11.42
C LYS A 331 -3.62 -36.01 -12.61
N ARG A 332 -4.27 -35.12 -13.37
CA ARG A 332 -4.95 -35.48 -14.63
C ARG A 332 -3.98 -35.98 -15.69
N TYR A 333 -2.83 -35.32 -15.85
CA TYR A 333 -1.79 -35.73 -16.79
C TYR A 333 -1.19 -37.09 -16.43
N GLN A 334 -0.91 -37.35 -15.14
CA GLN A 334 -0.46 -38.65 -14.64
C GLN A 334 -1.46 -39.77 -14.99
N GLY A 335 -2.75 -39.58 -14.73
CA GLY A 335 -3.80 -40.54 -15.10
C GLY A 335 -3.93 -40.76 -16.62
N VAL A 336 -3.69 -39.74 -17.44
CA VAL A 336 -3.61 -39.89 -18.91
C VAL A 336 -2.36 -40.68 -19.32
N CYS A 337 -1.20 -40.46 -18.69
CA CYS A 337 0.01 -41.26 -18.94
C CYS A 337 -0.13 -42.71 -18.46
N GLU A 338 -0.83 -42.96 -17.36
CA GLU A 338 -1.18 -44.31 -16.89
C GLU A 338 -2.09 -45.00 -17.90
N ARG A 339 -3.20 -44.35 -18.31
CA ARG A 339 -4.09 -44.89 -19.33
C ARG A 339 -3.42 -45.09 -20.69
N LEU A 340 -2.46 -44.25 -21.06
CA LEU A 340 -1.65 -44.44 -22.26
C LEU A 340 -0.78 -45.71 -22.16
N ARG A 341 -0.10 -45.93 -21.03
CA ARG A 341 0.68 -47.16 -20.79
C ARG A 341 -0.19 -48.42 -20.79
N GLU A 342 -1.38 -48.37 -20.20
CA GLU A 342 -2.36 -49.47 -20.28
C GLU A 342 -2.73 -49.78 -21.72
N LEU A 343 -3.06 -48.76 -22.52
CA LEU A 343 -3.44 -48.91 -23.93
C LEU A 343 -2.28 -49.41 -24.79
N THR A 344 -1.05 -48.93 -24.58
CA THR A 344 0.14 -49.46 -25.25
C THR A 344 0.38 -50.93 -24.87
N THR A 345 0.29 -51.28 -23.59
CA THR A 345 0.48 -52.67 -23.13
C THR A 345 -0.58 -53.61 -23.71
N ALA A 346 -1.83 -53.16 -23.79
CA ALA A 346 -2.92 -53.90 -24.43
C ALA A 346 -2.73 -54.01 -25.96
N LEU A 347 -2.21 -52.97 -26.61
CA LEU A 347 -1.87 -52.97 -28.03
C LEU A 347 -0.72 -53.94 -28.34
N ASP A 348 0.33 -53.97 -27.52
CA ASP A 348 1.46 -54.90 -27.64
C ASP A 348 1.01 -56.35 -27.44
N ALA A 349 0.13 -56.59 -26.45
CA ALA A 349 -0.49 -57.90 -26.24
C ALA A 349 -1.37 -58.31 -27.44
N LYS A 350 -2.03 -57.37 -28.13
CA LYS A 350 -2.80 -57.64 -29.34
C LYS A 350 -1.94 -57.90 -30.57
N HIS A 351 -0.79 -57.21 -30.73
CA HIS A 351 0.17 -57.55 -31.77
C HIS A 351 0.70 -58.98 -31.59
N LYS A 352 1.14 -59.35 -30.38
CA LYS A 352 1.57 -60.73 -30.08
C LYS A 352 0.50 -61.77 -30.38
N GLN A 353 -0.77 -61.51 -30.04
CA GLN A 353 -1.87 -62.39 -30.42
C GLN A 353 -2.03 -62.51 -31.95
N VAL A 354 -1.90 -61.41 -32.70
CA VAL A 354 -1.94 -61.44 -34.17
C VAL A 354 -0.77 -62.24 -34.73
N ASP A 355 0.44 -62.08 -34.20
CA ASP A 355 1.63 -62.85 -34.61
C ASP A 355 1.44 -64.36 -34.36
N GLU A 356 0.92 -64.74 -33.18
CA GLU A 356 0.55 -66.13 -32.89
C GLU A 356 -0.51 -66.68 -33.85
N TRP A 357 -1.54 -65.88 -34.20
CA TRP A 357 -2.57 -66.30 -35.15
C TRP A 357 -2.03 -66.43 -36.58
N GLN A 358 -1.10 -65.57 -36.99
CA GLN A 358 -0.40 -65.71 -38.27
C GLN A 358 0.48 -66.96 -38.31
N GLU A 359 1.17 -67.29 -37.22
CA GLU A 359 2.00 -68.50 -37.17
C GLU A 359 1.15 -69.78 -37.13
N ARG A 360 0.05 -69.81 -36.37
CA ARG A 360 -0.95 -70.89 -36.43
C ARG A 360 -1.52 -71.04 -37.84
N HIS A 361 -1.79 -69.93 -38.53
CA HIS A 361 -2.28 -69.97 -39.91
C HIS A 361 -1.21 -70.51 -40.88
N ARG A 362 0.07 -70.11 -40.75
CA ARG A 362 1.18 -70.69 -41.52
C ARG A 362 1.31 -72.19 -41.30
N GLY A 363 1.17 -72.66 -40.06
CA GLY A 363 1.15 -74.09 -39.71
C GLY A 363 -0.01 -74.83 -40.40
N VAL A 364 -1.24 -74.38 -40.23
CA VAL A 364 -2.42 -75.02 -40.86
C VAL A 364 -2.36 -74.99 -42.40
N VAL A 365 -1.76 -73.95 -43.01
CA VAL A 365 -1.52 -73.91 -44.46
C VAL A 365 -0.49 -74.96 -44.89
N SER A 366 0.60 -75.15 -44.14
CA SER A 366 1.59 -76.19 -44.47
C SER A 366 1.05 -77.61 -44.24
N GLU A 367 0.26 -77.84 -43.18
CA GLU A 367 -0.48 -79.08 -42.96
C GLU A 367 -1.46 -79.38 -44.11
N LEU A 368 -2.22 -78.37 -44.56
CA LEU A 368 -3.14 -78.48 -45.69
C LEU A 368 -2.40 -78.80 -47.00
N ASP A 369 -1.25 -78.18 -47.25
CA ASP A 369 -0.46 -78.43 -48.46
C ASP A 369 0.25 -79.80 -48.43
N LEU A 370 0.64 -80.30 -47.26
CA LEU A 370 1.06 -81.70 -47.07
C LEU A 370 -0.09 -82.66 -47.38
N VAL A 371 -1.29 -82.44 -46.81
CA VAL A 371 -2.47 -83.28 -47.06
C VAL A 371 -2.90 -83.24 -48.53
N LYS A 372 -2.76 -82.10 -49.23
CA LYS A 372 -2.94 -82.04 -50.70
C LYS A 372 -1.92 -82.92 -51.41
N HIS A 373 -0.64 -82.85 -51.04
CA HIS A 373 0.41 -83.65 -51.66
C HIS A 373 0.21 -85.15 -51.45
N ASP A 374 -0.19 -85.56 -50.25
CA ASP A 374 -0.54 -86.96 -49.94
C ASP A 374 -1.78 -87.42 -50.71
N CYS A 375 -2.81 -86.56 -50.83
CA CYS A 375 -3.98 -86.84 -51.69
C CYS A 375 -3.57 -86.97 -53.17
N GLU A 376 -2.72 -86.10 -53.69
CA GLU A 376 -2.20 -86.21 -55.06
C GLU A 376 -1.37 -87.47 -55.27
N ALA A 377 -0.53 -87.85 -54.30
CA ALA A 377 0.25 -89.07 -54.33
C ALA A 377 -0.67 -90.30 -54.32
N MET A 378 -1.70 -90.31 -53.48
CA MET A 378 -2.72 -91.36 -53.45
C MET A 378 -3.50 -91.45 -54.77
N VAL A 379 -3.88 -90.32 -55.38
CA VAL A 379 -4.52 -90.31 -56.71
C VAL A 379 -3.58 -90.87 -57.79
N LYS A 380 -2.29 -90.54 -57.76
CA LYS A 380 -1.28 -91.15 -58.66
C LYS A 380 -1.14 -92.66 -58.43
N VAL A 381 -1.22 -93.14 -57.19
CA VAL A 381 -1.26 -94.57 -56.86
C VAL A 381 -2.53 -95.24 -57.38
N MET A 382 -3.70 -94.61 -57.19
CA MET A 382 -4.98 -95.10 -57.72
C MET A 382 -4.97 -95.20 -59.24
N GLN A 383 -4.46 -94.19 -59.95
CA GLN A 383 -4.30 -94.22 -61.42
C GLN A 383 -3.36 -95.35 -61.88
N ASN A 384 -2.28 -95.62 -61.14
CA ASN A 384 -1.40 -96.75 -61.41
C ASN A 384 -2.07 -98.10 -61.15
N MET A 385 -2.90 -98.22 -60.11
CA MET A 385 -3.68 -99.43 -59.82
C MET A 385 -4.81 -99.64 -60.83
N GLU A 386 -5.51 -98.59 -61.24
CA GLU A 386 -6.51 -98.61 -62.31
C GLU A 386 -5.88 -99.06 -63.64
N LYS A 387 -4.69 -98.54 -63.98
CA LYS A 387 -3.90 -99.02 -65.12
C LYS A 387 -3.56 -100.51 -65.00
N GLN A 388 -3.13 -100.98 -63.82
CA GLN A 388 -2.85 -102.40 -63.59
C GLN A 388 -4.12 -103.26 -63.72
N LEU A 389 -5.25 -102.82 -63.18
CA LEU A 389 -6.54 -103.52 -63.31
C LEU A 389 -6.99 -103.61 -64.78
N ASN A 390 -6.83 -102.53 -65.55
CA ASN A 390 -7.09 -102.54 -67.00
C ASN A 390 -6.11 -103.47 -67.75
N GLU A 391 -4.84 -103.54 -67.35
CA GLU A 391 -3.88 -104.52 -67.87
C GLU A 391 -4.22 -105.98 -67.50
N TYR A 392 -4.84 -106.23 -66.34
CA TYR A 392 -5.33 -107.55 -65.96
C TYR A 392 -6.61 -107.92 -66.71
N ALA A 393 -7.59 -107.01 -66.80
CA ALA A 393 -8.82 -107.21 -67.58
C ALA A 393 -8.52 -107.52 -69.05
N ALA A 394 -7.60 -106.78 -69.68
CA ALA A 394 -7.17 -107.05 -71.05
C ALA A 394 -6.45 -108.41 -71.21
N ARG A 395 -5.79 -108.93 -70.16
CA ARG A 395 -5.23 -110.30 -70.15
C ARG A 395 -6.34 -111.35 -69.99
N GLU A 396 -7.33 -111.10 -69.15
CA GLU A 396 -8.50 -111.98 -68.97
C GLU A 396 -9.34 -112.06 -70.25
N GLU A 397 -9.60 -110.93 -70.93
CA GLU A 397 -10.22 -110.91 -72.25
C GLU A 397 -9.41 -111.70 -73.29
N ALA A 398 -8.09 -111.52 -73.33
CA ALA A 398 -7.22 -112.26 -74.23
C ALA A 398 -7.20 -113.78 -73.95
N VAL A 399 -7.27 -114.19 -72.68
CA VAL A 399 -7.42 -115.59 -72.28
C VAL A 399 -8.79 -116.12 -72.71
N ALA A 400 -9.88 -115.38 -72.46
CA ALA A 400 -11.23 -115.77 -72.87
C ALA A 400 -11.40 -115.84 -74.40
N GLU A 401 -10.68 -115.02 -75.17
CA GLU A 401 -10.60 -115.09 -76.63
C GLU A 401 -9.88 -116.38 -77.09
N LEU A 402 -8.81 -116.74 -76.39
CA LEU A 402 -8.03 -117.95 -76.65
C LEU A 402 -8.81 -119.22 -76.27
N GLU A 403 -9.53 -119.22 -75.15
CA GLU A 403 -10.48 -120.27 -74.76
C GLU A 403 -11.57 -120.44 -75.82
N ARG A 404 -12.24 -119.35 -76.23
CA ARG A 404 -13.23 -119.37 -77.32
C ARG A 404 -12.65 -119.93 -78.63
N SER A 405 -11.40 -119.60 -78.96
CA SER A 405 -10.69 -120.18 -80.12
C SER A 405 -10.44 -121.69 -79.97
N THR A 406 -10.05 -122.18 -78.79
CA THR A 406 -9.84 -123.62 -78.55
C THR A 406 -11.14 -124.42 -78.54
N VAL A 407 -12.22 -123.86 -77.97
CA VAL A 407 -13.56 -124.46 -78.00
C VAL A 407 -14.08 -124.55 -79.44
N HIS A 408 -13.89 -123.51 -80.26
CA HIS A 408 -14.27 -123.56 -81.67
C HIS A 408 -13.56 -124.69 -82.43
N LYS A 409 -12.23 -124.80 -82.29
CA LYS A 409 -11.42 -125.87 -82.89
C LYS A 409 -11.81 -127.27 -82.39
N ALA A 410 -12.22 -127.39 -81.13
CA ALA A 410 -12.74 -128.65 -80.59
C ALA A 410 -14.09 -129.04 -81.22
N HIS A 411 -14.97 -128.06 -81.49
CA HIS A 411 -16.21 -128.30 -82.23
C HIS A 411 -15.97 -128.66 -83.71
N GLU A 412 -15.01 -128.03 -84.38
CA GLU A 412 -14.59 -128.39 -85.74
C GLU A 412 -14.11 -129.86 -85.80
N ALA A 413 -13.19 -130.24 -84.90
CA ALA A 413 -12.71 -131.62 -84.81
C ALA A 413 -13.81 -132.65 -84.45
N ALA A 414 -14.78 -132.26 -83.62
CA ALA A 414 -15.96 -133.09 -83.34
C ALA A 414 -16.85 -133.30 -84.57
N LEU A 415 -17.04 -132.25 -85.39
CA LEU A 415 -17.79 -132.34 -86.65
C LEU A 415 -17.08 -133.21 -87.69
N GLU A 416 -15.75 -133.14 -87.81
CA GLU A 416 -14.98 -134.04 -88.68
C GLU A 416 -15.13 -135.51 -88.25
N ARG A 417 -15.04 -135.78 -86.95
CA ARG A 417 -15.26 -137.12 -86.37
C ARG A 417 -16.67 -137.64 -86.67
N ASP A 418 -17.69 -136.80 -86.55
CA ASP A 418 -19.09 -137.20 -86.79
C ASP A 418 -19.34 -137.48 -88.29
N GLN A 419 -18.71 -136.70 -89.18
CA GLN A 419 -18.69 -136.99 -90.62
C GLN A 419 -17.98 -138.31 -90.94
N ALA A 420 -16.92 -138.67 -90.22
CA ALA A 420 -16.24 -139.95 -90.38
C ALA A 420 -17.13 -141.13 -89.92
N LEU A 421 -17.78 -141.01 -88.76
CA LEU A 421 -18.71 -142.01 -88.24
C LEU A 421 -19.94 -142.20 -89.17
N ALA A 422 -20.45 -141.12 -89.76
CA ALA A 422 -21.54 -141.19 -90.74
C ALA A 422 -21.14 -141.97 -92.01
N LYS A 423 -19.91 -141.78 -92.51
CA LYS A 423 -19.35 -142.55 -93.64
C LYS A 423 -19.17 -144.02 -93.26
N GLU A 424 -18.67 -144.32 -92.06
CA GLU A 424 -18.53 -145.70 -91.57
C GLU A 424 -19.90 -146.42 -91.51
N ALA A 425 -20.91 -145.75 -90.96
CA ALA A 425 -22.28 -146.26 -90.88
C ALA A 425 -22.96 -146.42 -92.25
N GLN A 426 -22.47 -145.76 -93.31
CA GLN A 426 -22.87 -146.03 -94.69
C GLN A 426 -22.20 -147.31 -95.22
N CYS A 427 -20.88 -147.45 -95.04
CA CYS A 427 -20.15 -148.66 -95.45
C CYS A 427 -20.68 -149.94 -94.78
N ARG A 428 -20.99 -149.90 -93.48
CA ARG A 428 -21.60 -151.04 -92.76
C ARG A 428 -22.94 -151.49 -93.37
N ARG A 429 -23.75 -150.57 -93.90
CA ARG A 429 -25.04 -150.89 -94.55
C ARG A 429 -24.87 -151.59 -95.89
N GLU A 430 -23.88 -151.18 -96.70
CA GLU A 430 -23.61 -151.87 -97.98
C GLU A 430 -23.06 -153.29 -97.75
N ILE A 431 -22.26 -153.50 -96.70
CA ILE A 431 -21.77 -154.83 -96.31
C ILE A 431 -22.94 -155.76 -95.93
N ALA A 432 -23.92 -155.27 -95.16
CA ALA A 432 -25.10 -156.08 -94.78
C ALA A 432 -25.90 -156.53 -96.00
N ARG A 433 -26.14 -155.62 -96.95
CA ARG A 433 -26.82 -155.88 -98.23
C ARG A 433 -26.11 -156.93 -99.08
N LEU A 434 -24.78 -156.95 -99.09
CA LEU A 434 -23.98 -157.97 -99.79
C LEU A 434 -24.03 -159.35 -99.11
N LEU A 435 -24.20 -159.41 -97.78
CA LEU A 435 -24.34 -160.67 -97.04
C LEU A 435 -25.72 -161.31 -97.24
N GLU A 436 -26.79 -160.51 -97.26
CA GLU A 436 -28.16 -160.98 -97.55
C GLU A 436 -28.26 -161.60 -98.95
N GLN A 437 -27.62 -160.97 -99.95
CA GLN A 437 -27.54 -161.50 -101.32
C GLN A 437 -26.79 -162.85 -101.40
N LYS A 438 -25.87 -163.14 -100.47
CA LYS A 438 -25.19 -164.44 -100.37
C LYS A 438 -26.06 -165.52 -99.72
N GLN A 439 -26.92 -165.17 -98.75
CA GLN A 439 -27.83 -166.13 -98.12
C GLN A 439 -28.91 -166.63 -99.09
N LEU A 440 -29.48 -165.74 -99.91
CA LEU A 440 -30.46 -166.11 -100.94
C LEU A 440 -29.92 -167.20 -101.88
N ALA A 441 -28.72 -167.02 -102.43
CA ALA A 441 -28.09 -167.98 -103.34
C ALA A 441 -27.83 -169.36 -102.69
N ALA A 442 -27.56 -169.42 -101.38
CA ALA A 442 -27.40 -170.69 -100.66
C ALA A 442 -28.73 -171.45 -100.51
N SER A 443 -29.87 -170.74 -100.39
CA SER A 443 -31.19 -171.34 -100.24
C SER A 443 -31.70 -172.03 -101.53
N GLU A 444 -31.26 -171.58 -102.70
CA GLU A 444 -31.67 -172.13 -104.00
C GLU A 444 -30.94 -173.45 -104.32
N TYR A 445 -29.65 -173.55 -103.96
CA TYR A 445 -28.89 -174.79 -104.10
C TYR A 445 -29.47 -175.96 -103.29
N LEU A 446 -29.96 -175.69 -102.07
CA LEU A 446 -30.57 -176.70 -101.20
C LEU A 446 -31.89 -177.26 -101.76
N LYS A 447 -32.72 -176.40 -102.35
CA LYS A 447 -33.98 -176.82 -103.01
C LYS A 447 -33.75 -177.70 -104.24
N ALA A 448 -32.62 -177.54 -104.93
CA ALA A 448 -32.27 -178.39 -106.07
C ALA A 448 -32.01 -179.84 -105.64
N THR A 449 -31.30 -180.05 -104.53
CA THR A 449 -30.94 -181.39 -104.03
C THR A 449 -32.13 -182.23 -103.57
N ASP A 450 -33.10 -181.64 -102.85
CA ASP A 450 -34.28 -182.39 -102.38
C ASP A 450 -35.13 -182.94 -103.53
N SER A 451 -35.20 -182.20 -104.65
CA SER A 451 -35.96 -182.57 -105.85
C SER A 451 -35.46 -183.85 -106.56
N ALA A 452 -34.24 -184.31 -106.23
CA ALA A 452 -33.65 -185.52 -106.76
C ALA A 452 -33.99 -186.77 -105.91
N VAL A 453 -34.04 -186.61 -104.58
CA VAL A 453 -34.30 -187.71 -103.63
C VAL A 453 -35.74 -188.24 -103.77
N ASP A 454 -36.69 -187.32 -103.92
CA ASP A 454 -38.11 -187.64 -103.90
C ASP A 454 -38.61 -188.43 -105.13
N LYS A 455 -37.80 -188.47 -106.20
CA LYS A 455 -38.03 -189.27 -107.41
C LYS A 455 -37.62 -190.75 -107.26
N LEU A 456 -36.86 -191.11 -106.22
CA LEU A 456 -36.46 -192.50 -105.95
C LEU A 456 -37.45 -193.24 -105.04
N ARG A 457 -38.07 -192.57 -104.05
CA ARG A 457 -39.06 -193.19 -103.15
C ARG A 457 -40.25 -193.78 -103.90
N ARG A 458 -40.84 -193.01 -104.82
CA ARG A 458 -42.06 -193.36 -105.58
C ARG A 458 -41.93 -194.54 -106.55
N LYS A 459 -40.77 -195.23 -106.59
CA LYS A 459 -40.56 -196.47 -107.37
C LYS A 459 -40.62 -197.75 -106.53
N LEU A 460 -40.53 -197.69 -105.20
CA LEU A 460 -40.43 -198.88 -104.34
C LEU A 460 -41.75 -199.27 -103.66
N GLU A 461 -42.70 -198.34 -103.50
CA GLU A 461 -44.00 -198.63 -102.88
C GLU A 461 -44.98 -199.37 -103.83
N GLY A 462 -44.70 -199.41 -105.14
CA GLY A 462 -45.60 -200.00 -106.14
C GLY A 462 -45.68 -201.52 -106.16
N GLU A 463 -44.66 -202.24 -105.66
CA GLU A 463 -44.60 -203.71 -105.77
C GLU A 463 -45.25 -204.44 -104.59
N VAL A 464 -45.35 -203.80 -103.42
CA VAL A 464 -45.90 -204.40 -102.18
C VAL A 464 -47.42 -204.56 -102.25
N GLN A 465 -48.12 -203.61 -102.88
CA GLN A 465 -49.59 -203.59 -102.94
C GLN A 465 -50.19 -204.78 -103.70
N HIS A 466 -49.42 -205.44 -104.58
CA HIS A 466 -49.93 -206.49 -105.47
C HIS A 466 -50.13 -207.86 -104.79
N ARG A 467 -49.60 -208.08 -103.56
CA ARG A 467 -49.59 -209.41 -102.90
C ARG A 467 -50.59 -209.58 -101.74
N ALA A 468 -51.32 -208.55 -101.35
CA ALA A 468 -52.25 -208.63 -100.21
C ALA A 468 -53.64 -209.21 -100.57
N ASP A 469 -54.10 -209.03 -101.81
CA ASP A 469 -55.48 -209.40 -102.22
C ASP A 469 -55.69 -210.91 -102.48
N GLU A 470 -54.64 -211.74 -102.50
CA GLU A 470 -54.75 -213.18 -102.79
C GLU A 470 -55.41 -214.00 -101.65
N LEU A 471 -55.49 -213.47 -100.42
CA LEU A 471 -56.04 -214.17 -99.23
C LEU A 471 -57.52 -213.87 -98.93
N LYS A 472 -58.30 -213.51 -99.96
CA LYS A 472 -59.70 -213.07 -99.85
C LYS A 472 -60.75 -214.20 -99.82
N HIS A 473 -60.33 -215.46 -99.67
CA HIS A 473 -61.20 -216.63 -99.92
C HIS A 473 -61.18 -217.73 -98.85
N ALA A 474 -60.50 -217.53 -97.71
CA ALA A 474 -60.59 -218.44 -96.57
C ALA A 474 -61.75 -218.04 -95.65
N GLN A 475 -62.76 -218.91 -95.60
CA GLN A 475 -63.92 -218.99 -94.70
C GLN A 475 -63.97 -217.97 -93.53
N ALA A 476 -64.96 -217.08 -93.37
CA ALA A 476 -66.37 -217.10 -93.77
C ALA A 476 -67.22 -218.25 -93.17
N VAL A 477 -66.73 -218.94 -92.14
CA VAL A 477 -67.46 -219.98 -91.39
C VAL A 477 -67.13 -219.82 -89.89
N ILE A 478 -68.14 -219.86 -89.02
CA ILE A 478 -68.03 -219.89 -87.54
C ILE A 478 -67.37 -218.62 -86.95
N VAL A 479 -68.09 -217.60 -86.45
CA VAL A 479 -69.54 -217.40 -86.19
C VAL A 479 -70.14 -218.18 -85.01
N THR A 480 -69.50 -219.24 -84.49
CA THR A 480 -69.81 -219.62 -83.09
C THR A 480 -69.05 -218.71 -82.15
N LEU A 481 -69.81 -217.98 -81.34
CA LEU A 481 -69.52 -217.56 -79.97
C LEU A 481 -68.07 -217.15 -79.64
N LYS A 482 -67.80 -215.85 -79.41
CA LYS A 482 -68.10 -215.13 -78.16
C LYS A 482 -67.36 -215.73 -76.95
N MET A 483 -66.81 -214.84 -76.11
CA MET A 483 -66.24 -215.12 -74.77
C MET A 483 -64.87 -215.87 -74.85
N GLN A 484 -63.71 -215.23 -74.78
CA GLN A 484 -63.36 -213.83 -74.43
C GLN A 484 -62.93 -213.01 -75.68
N LEU A 485 -63.01 -211.66 -75.78
CA LEU A 485 -62.97 -210.52 -74.84
C LEU A 485 -61.53 -210.09 -74.45
N GLU A 486 -61.19 -208.86 -74.86
CA GLU A 486 -59.96 -208.08 -74.57
C GLU A 486 -58.61 -208.64 -75.11
N THR A 487 -57.71 -207.85 -75.72
CA THR A 487 -57.67 -206.39 -76.02
C THR A 487 -57.10 -206.12 -77.43
N ALA A 488 -57.92 -205.52 -78.32
CA ALA A 488 -57.55 -204.98 -79.64
C ALA A 488 -58.70 -204.06 -80.15
N PHE A 489 -58.50 -203.00 -80.94
CA PHE A 489 -57.27 -202.46 -81.53
C PHE A 489 -57.33 -200.93 -81.71
N ARG A 490 -56.14 -200.34 -81.75
CA ARG A 490 -55.65 -199.01 -82.18
C ARG A 490 -56.59 -198.18 -83.09
N THR A 491 -56.71 -196.84 -83.00
CA THR A 491 -55.66 -195.77 -82.93
C THR A 491 -54.70 -195.79 -84.15
N GLN A 492 -54.08 -194.69 -84.59
CA GLN A 492 -53.66 -193.49 -83.85
C GLN A 492 -53.62 -192.24 -84.78
N GLN A 493 -54.74 -191.52 -84.82
CA GLN A 493 -54.89 -190.20 -85.45
C GLN A 493 -55.92 -189.38 -84.64
N ASP A 494 -55.71 -188.07 -84.54
CA ASP A 494 -56.59 -186.97 -84.11
C ASP A 494 -57.50 -187.17 -82.88
N ALA A 495 -57.18 -186.46 -81.79
CA ALA A 495 -57.97 -186.44 -80.54
C ALA A 495 -58.15 -185.02 -79.93
N GLU A 496 -58.00 -183.96 -80.72
CA GLU A 496 -58.18 -182.57 -80.25
C GLU A 496 -59.65 -182.12 -80.24
N LYS A 497 -60.46 -182.61 -79.29
CA LYS A 497 -61.64 -181.89 -78.74
C LYS A 497 -62.37 -182.63 -77.60
N HIS A 498 -63.05 -181.83 -76.77
CA HIS A 498 -64.01 -182.19 -75.71
C HIS A 498 -63.47 -182.65 -74.33
N VAL A 499 -62.80 -181.72 -73.64
CA VAL A 499 -63.32 -181.25 -72.33
C VAL A 499 -63.33 -179.71 -72.34
N GLN A 500 -64.34 -179.14 -73.00
CA GLN A 500 -64.81 -177.78 -72.71
C GLN A 500 -66.07 -177.88 -71.84
N GLU A 501 -66.44 -176.75 -71.23
CA GLU A 501 -67.63 -176.52 -70.39
C GLU A 501 -67.50 -176.93 -68.90
N CYS A 502 -67.99 -176.03 -68.03
CA CYS A 502 -68.41 -176.25 -66.62
C CYS A 502 -67.43 -176.23 -65.42
N VAL A 503 -66.36 -175.40 -65.40
CA VAL A 503 -65.88 -174.79 -64.11
C VAL A 503 -65.60 -173.27 -64.19
N ALA A 504 -66.07 -172.59 -65.24
CA ALA A 504 -65.88 -171.14 -65.41
C ALA A 504 -66.87 -170.31 -64.56
N GLN A 505 -66.75 -170.33 -63.21
CA GLN A 505 -67.68 -169.60 -62.34
C GLN A 505 -67.18 -169.19 -60.92
N GLY A 506 -65.85 -169.19 -60.66
CA GLY A 506 -65.29 -168.81 -59.35
C GLY A 506 -64.50 -167.48 -59.33
N GLU A 507 -63.51 -167.34 -60.20
CA GLU A 507 -62.36 -166.43 -59.98
C GLU A 507 -62.64 -164.94 -60.27
N THR A 508 -63.61 -164.65 -61.15
CA THR A 508 -63.93 -163.27 -61.59
C THR A 508 -64.48 -162.36 -60.49
N ARG A 509 -64.84 -162.90 -59.31
CA ARG A 509 -65.28 -162.09 -58.15
C ARG A 509 -64.13 -161.61 -57.26
N HIS A 510 -62.93 -162.20 -57.34
CA HIS A 510 -61.81 -161.81 -56.49
C HIS A 510 -61.01 -160.65 -57.11
N GLN A 511 -60.74 -160.71 -58.41
CA GLN A 511 -59.95 -159.70 -59.13
C GLN A 511 -60.60 -158.30 -59.08
N VAL A 512 -61.92 -158.21 -59.31
CA VAL A 512 -62.65 -156.92 -59.27
C VAL A 512 -62.56 -156.24 -57.90
N PHE A 513 -62.46 -157.01 -56.81
CA PHE A 513 -62.33 -156.47 -55.46
C PHE A 513 -60.93 -155.89 -55.20
N LEU A 514 -59.89 -156.52 -55.75
CA LEU A 514 -58.49 -156.03 -55.68
C LEU A 514 -58.31 -154.73 -56.46
N ASP A 515 -58.83 -154.65 -57.68
CA ASP A 515 -58.67 -153.48 -58.54
C ASP A 515 -59.43 -152.25 -57.99
N GLN A 516 -60.59 -152.45 -57.36
CA GLN A 516 -61.31 -151.38 -56.64
C GLN A 516 -60.55 -150.89 -55.41
N HIS A 517 -59.95 -151.81 -54.63
CA HIS A 517 -59.17 -151.43 -53.45
C HIS A 517 -57.90 -150.65 -53.82
N LYS A 518 -57.31 -150.93 -54.99
CA LYS A 518 -56.15 -150.21 -55.52
C LYS A 518 -56.50 -148.79 -55.97
N GLN A 519 -57.59 -148.61 -56.72
CA GLN A 519 -58.08 -147.27 -57.12
C GLN A 519 -58.43 -146.36 -55.93
N LEU A 520 -58.83 -146.93 -54.79
CA LEU A 520 -59.03 -146.16 -53.55
C LEU A 520 -57.70 -145.72 -52.92
N ALA A 521 -56.67 -146.58 -52.91
CA ALA A 521 -55.35 -146.24 -52.39
C ALA A 521 -54.67 -145.13 -53.23
N ASP A 522 -54.66 -145.28 -54.55
CA ASP A 522 -54.05 -144.31 -55.47
C ASP A 522 -54.70 -142.91 -55.35
N ARG A 523 -56.01 -142.85 -55.07
CA ARG A 523 -56.75 -141.60 -54.83
C ARG A 523 -56.43 -140.94 -53.49
N VAL A 524 -56.06 -141.70 -52.46
CA VAL A 524 -55.62 -141.15 -51.18
C VAL A 524 -54.23 -140.53 -51.32
N ALA A 525 -53.28 -141.23 -51.95
CA ALA A 525 -51.92 -140.74 -52.14
C ALA A 525 -51.85 -139.38 -52.88
N VAL A 526 -52.67 -139.20 -53.93
CA VAL A 526 -52.76 -137.92 -54.66
C VAL A 526 -53.36 -136.81 -53.79
N ALA A 527 -54.33 -137.12 -52.92
CA ALA A 527 -54.92 -136.15 -52.01
C ALA A 527 -53.95 -135.73 -50.89
N GLU A 528 -53.11 -136.66 -50.40
CA GLU A 528 -52.06 -136.37 -49.43
C GLU A 528 -50.94 -135.51 -50.04
N GLN A 529 -50.50 -135.81 -51.26
CA GLN A 529 -49.52 -134.98 -51.97
C GLN A 529 -50.03 -133.54 -52.17
N LEU A 530 -51.27 -133.36 -52.64
CA LEU A 530 -51.86 -132.02 -52.85
C LEU A 530 -52.02 -131.24 -51.53
N ARG A 531 -52.29 -131.92 -50.40
CA ARG A 531 -52.30 -131.30 -49.07
C ARG A 531 -50.89 -130.81 -48.70
N ASP A 532 -49.87 -131.62 -48.91
CA ASP A 532 -48.51 -131.31 -48.48
C ASP A 532 -47.87 -130.21 -49.34
N GLU A 533 -48.19 -130.16 -50.63
CA GLU A 533 -47.86 -129.04 -51.52
C GLU A 533 -48.56 -127.74 -51.09
N ALA A 534 -49.82 -127.79 -50.66
CA ALA A 534 -50.54 -126.63 -50.13
C ALA A 534 -49.93 -126.10 -48.81
N VAL A 535 -49.61 -126.98 -47.86
CA VAL A 535 -48.94 -126.62 -46.60
C VAL A 535 -47.55 -126.03 -46.86
N ALA A 536 -46.81 -126.55 -47.84
CA ALA A 536 -45.53 -125.98 -48.26
C ALA A 536 -45.67 -124.58 -48.89
N ALA A 537 -46.74 -124.33 -49.64
CA ALA A 537 -47.04 -123.01 -50.20
C ALA A 537 -47.46 -121.99 -49.11
N GLU A 538 -48.30 -122.40 -48.16
CA GLU A 538 -48.73 -121.60 -47.01
C GLU A 538 -47.53 -121.22 -46.12
N SER A 539 -46.65 -122.17 -45.82
CA SER A 539 -45.41 -121.93 -45.08
C SER A 539 -44.49 -120.90 -45.76
N ARG A 540 -44.35 -120.95 -47.09
CA ARG A 540 -43.59 -119.95 -47.86
C ARG A 540 -44.23 -118.56 -47.80
N LEU A 541 -45.55 -118.47 -47.92
CA LEU A 541 -46.27 -117.19 -47.81
C LEU A 541 -46.14 -116.59 -46.42
N ALA A 542 -46.28 -117.40 -45.35
CA ALA A 542 -46.05 -116.98 -43.98
C ALA A 542 -44.62 -116.46 -43.75
N SER A 543 -43.61 -117.14 -44.33
CA SER A 543 -42.21 -116.68 -44.26
C SER A 543 -41.99 -115.35 -44.99
N VAL A 544 -42.64 -115.12 -46.14
CA VAL A 544 -42.55 -113.85 -46.89
C VAL A 544 -43.25 -112.71 -46.15
N LEU A 545 -44.40 -112.98 -45.52
CA LEU A 545 -45.12 -112.01 -44.68
C LEU A 545 -44.28 -111.63 -43.45
N ALA A 546 -43.76 -112.61 -42.70
CA ALA A 546 -42.90 -112.33 -41.55
C ALA A 546 -41.63 -111.54 -41.93
N ALA A 547 -41.04 -111.82 -43.10
CA ALA A 547 -39.92 -111.03 -43.62
C ALA A 547 -40.32 -109.61 -44.02
N LYS A 548 -41.56 -109.39 -44.48
CA LYS A 548 -42.09 -108.04 -44.78
C LYS A 548 -42.44 -107.26 -43.52
N ASP A 549 -43.06 -107.89 -42.53
CA ASP A 549 -43.32 -107.27 -41.23
C ASP A 549 -42.01 -106.88 -40.54
N GLY A 550 -40.98 -107.73 -40.58
CA GLY A 550 -39.64 -107.41 -40.10
C GLY A 550 -38.95 -106.28 -40.88
N GLN A 551 -39.24 -106.09 -42.17
CA GLN A 551 -38.80 -104.92 -42.94
C GLN A 551 -39.55 -103.66 -42.51
N PHE A 552 -40.87 -103.72 -42.37
CA PHE A 552 -41.68 -102.58 -41.92
C PHE A 552 -41.28 -102.13 -40.51
N GLN A 553 -41.13 -103.05 -39.56
CA GLN A 553 -40.69 -102.74 -38.19
C GLN A 553 -39.34 -102.01 -38.18
N LYS A 554 -38.37 -102.42 -38.99
CA LYS A 554 -37.09 -101.70 -39.14
C LYS A 554 -37.28 -100.30 -39.71
N THR A 555 -38.06 -100.13 -40.78
CA THR A 555 -38.31 -98.79 -41.34
C THR A 555 -39.06 -97.87 -40.39
N VAL A 556 -39.95 -98.42 -39.53
CA VAL A 556 -40.64 -97.65 -38.48
C VAL A 556 -39.66 -97.22 -37.39
N ALA A 557 -38.78 -98.12 -36.92
CA ALA A 557 -37.74 -97.78 -35.95
C ALA A 557 -36.77 -96.71 -36.50
N GLU A 558 -36.27 -96.88 -37.72
CA GLU A 558 -35.40 -95.89 -38.37
C GLU A 558 -36.07 -94.51 -38.53
N LEU A 559 -37.38 -94.46 -38.74
CA LEU A 559 -38.15 -93.21 -38.82
C LEU A 559 -38.40 -92.62 -37.42
N GLN A 560 -38.58 -93.45 -36.39
CA GLN A 560 -38.69 -93.01 -35.00
C GLN A 560 -37.37 -92.43 -34.48
N ASP A 561 -36.23 -93.07 -34.78
CA ASP A 561 -34.90 -92.57 -34.42
C ASP A 561 -34.60 -91.23 -35.11
N LYS A 562 -34.87 -91.12 -36.43
CA LYS A 562 -34.74 -89.85 -37.16
C LYS A 562 -35.66 -88.77 -36.58
N LEU A 563 -36.90 -89.11 -36.25
CA LEU A 563 -37.85 -88.18 -35.63
C LEU A 563 -37.39 -87.72 -34.24
N ALA A 564 -36.76 -88.59 -33.44
CA ALA A 564 -36.18 -88.24 -32.16
C ALA A 564 -34.99 -87.26 -32.31
N VAL A 565 -34.07 -87.53 -33.24
CA VAL A 565 -32.93 -86.63 -33.54
C VAL A 565 -33.41 -85.25 -33.99
N GLU A 566 -34.43 -85.16 -34.85
CA GLU A 566 -35.01 -83.87 -35.25
C GLU A 566 -35.69 -83.14 -34.07
N HIS A 567 -36.35 -83.85 -33.15
CA HIS A 567 -36.89 -83.24 -31.93
C HIS A 567 -35.78 -82.73 -31.00
N GLU A 568 -34.68 -83.48 -30.85
CA GLU A 568 -33.52 -83.01 -30.08
C GLU A 568 -32.88 -81.78 -30.74
N HIS A 569 -32.70 -81.77 -32.06
CA HIS A 569 -32.13 -80.65 -32.80
C HIS A 569 -33.02 -79.39 -32.71
N LEU A 570 -34.34 -79.52 -32.91
CA LEU A 570 -35.30 -78.45 -32.69
C LEU A 570 -35.27 -77.93 -31.24
N SER A 571 -35.13 -78.82 -30.25
CA SER A 571 -34.99 -78.41 -28.86
C SER A 571 -33.67 -77.65 -28.62
N GLY A 572 -32.58 -78.02 -29.32
CA GLY A 572 -31.30 -77.33 -29.30
C GLY A 572 -31.42 -75.90 -29.81
N LEU A 573 -31.94 -75.77 -31.05
CA LEU A 573 -32.21 -74.48 -31.69
C LEU A 573 -33.15 -73.59 -30.84
N GLN A 574 -34.18 -74.17 -30.21
CA GLN A 574 -35.08 -73.44 -29.32
C GLN A 574 -34.33 -72.87 -28.09
N ARG A 575 -33.45 -73.66 -27.45
CA ARG A 575 -32.63 -73.18 -26.32
C ARG A 575 -31.64 -72.10 -26.76
N GLU A 576 -30.98 -72.26 -27.92
CA GLU A 576 -30.08 -71.24 -28.47
C GLU A 576 -30.82 -69.92 -28.76
N LEU A 577 -32.01 -70.00 -29.37
CA LEU A 577 -32.85 -68.85 -29.69
C LEU A 577 -33.31 -68.12 -28.42
N ASP A 578 -33.68 -68.86 -27.37
CA ASP A 578 -34.05 -68.27 -26.07
C ASP A 578 -32.84 -67.69 -25.30
N VAL A 579 -31.62 -68.21 -25.50
CA VAL A 579 -30.37 -67.57 -25.04
C VAL A 579 -30.07 -66.29 -25.83
N ARG A 580 -30.21 -66.29 -27.16
CA ARG A 580 -30.09 -65.03 -27.95
C ARG A 580 -31.12 -63.99 -27.50
N ARG A 581 -32.32 -64.42 -27.11
CA ARG A 581 -33.36 -63.55 -26.51
C ARG A 581 -33.00 -63.05 -25.10
N SER A 582 -32.16 -63.72 -24.31
CA SER A 582 -31.64 -63.14 -23.05
C SER A 582 -30.50 -62.17 -23.31
N GLU A 583 -29.51 -62.55 -24.14
CA GLU A 583 -28.40 -61.68 -24.55
C GLU A 583 -28.91 -60.33 -25.11
N ILE A 584 -29.92 -60.34 -25.98
CA ILE A 584 -30.52 -59.13 -26.54
C ILE A 584 -31.22 -58.27 -25.47
N ARG A 585 -31.89 -58.89 -24.48
CA ARG A 585 -32.52 -58.13 -23.37
C ARG A 585 -31.47 -57.50 -22.46
N GLU A 586 -30.45 -58.25 -22.06
CA GLU A 586 -29.33 -57.75 -21.25
C GLU A 586 -28.57 -56.64 -21.98
N ALA A 587 -28.37 -56.75 -23.31
CA ALA A 587 -27.80 -55.69 -24.12
C ALA A 587 -28.67 -54.43 -24.17
N LEU A 588 -29.99 -54.56 -24.32
CA LEU A 588 -30.94 -53.44 -24.30
C LEU A 588 -31.02 -52.76 -22.93
N GLU A 589 -31.04 -53.54 -21.84
CA GLU A 589 -31.01 -53.01 -20.46
C GLU A 589 -29.68 -52.32 -20.15
N SER A 590 -28.55 -52.89 -20.60
CA SER A 590 -27.23 -52.26 -20.53
C SER A 590 -27.17 -50.95 -21.32
N ASN A 591 -27.83 -50.87 -22.48
CA ASN A 591 -27.89 -49.65 -23.27
C ASN A 591 -28.77 -48.60 -22.60
N ALA A 592 -29.96 -48.97 -22.13
CA ALA A 592 -30.85 -48.06 -21.39
C ALA A 592 -30.22 -47.54 -20.09
N ALA A 593 -29.33 -48.31 -19.45
CA ALA A 593 -28.53 -47.86 -18.32
C ALA A 593 -27.46 -46.82 -18.74
N LYS A 594 -26.76 -47.06 -19.86
CA LYS A 594 -25.80 -46.09 -20.44
C LYS A 594 -26.50 -44.81 -20.88
N ASP A 595 -27.66 -44.89 -21.53
CA ASP A 595 -28.44 -43.73 -21.99
C ASP A 595 -28.88 -42.85 -20.79
N LYS A 596 -29.30 -43.47 -19.68
CA LYS A 596 -29.57 -42.75 -18.41
C LYS A 596 -28.31 -42.09 -17.86
N GLN A 597 -27.16 -42.79 -17.86
CA GLN A 597 -25.89 -42.22 -17.39
C GLN A 597 -25.42 -41.04 -18.26
N VAL A 598 -25.57 -41.15 -19.58
CA VAL A 598 -25.30 -40.06 -20.54
C VAL A 598 -26.22 -38.87 -20.29
N ALA A 599 -27.52 -39.10 -20.02
CA ALA A 599 -28.45 -38.03 -19.67
C ALA A 599 -28.06 -37.33 -18.35
N CYS A 600 -27.67 -38.07 -17.31
CA CYS A 600 -27.15 -37.50 -16.06
C CYS A 600 -25.89 -36.65 -16.27
N LEU A 601 -24.88 -37.19 -16.96
CA LEU A 601 -23.65 -36.46 -17.27
C LEU A 601 -23.90 -35.23 -18.16
N THR A 602 -24.87 -35.31 -19.08
CA THR A 602 -25.27 -34.17 -19.92
C THR A 602 -25.91 -33.06 -19.08
N LYS A 603 -26.73 -33.44 -18.08
CA LYS A 603 -27.31 -32.49 -17.11
C LYS A 603 -26.23 -31.86 -16.24
N GLU A 604 -25.32 -32.64 -15.66
CA GLU A 604 -24.19 -32.13 -14.85
C GLU A 604 -23.32 -31.14 -15.65
N VAL A 605 -23.04 -31.42 -16.93
CA VAL A 605 -22.32 -30.50 -17.81
C VAL A 605 -23.13 -29.23 -18.11
N ALA A 606 -24.46 -29.30 -18.20
CA ALA A 606 -25.31 -28.13 -18.35
C ALA A 606 -25.38 -27.29 -17.07
N ASP A 607 -25.52 -27.92 -15.90
CA ASP A 607 -25.57 -27.28 -14.59
C ASP A 607 -24.24 -26.57 -14.29
N VAL A 608 -23.09 -27.24 -14.49
CA VAL A 608 -21.74 -26.63 -14.33
C VAL A 608 -21.50 -25.47 -15.31
N ARG A 609 -22.00 -25.56 -16.55
CA ARG A 609 -21.97 -24.42 -17.50
C ARG A 609 -22.83 -23.25 -17.01
N SER A 610 -24.00 -23.54 -16.42
CA SER A 610 -24.89 -22.52 -15.84
C SER A 610 -24.20 -21.82 -14.66
N GLU A 611 -23.66 -22.57 -13.69
CA GLU A 611 -22.90 -22.03 -12.56
C GLU A 611 -21.71 -21.17 -13.00
N TRP A 612 -20.94 -21.64 -13.99
CA TRP A 612 -19.79 -20.89 -14.49
C TRP A 612 -20.21 -19.58 -15.17
N ASN A 613 -21.27 -19.61 -15.98
CA ASN A 613 -21.83 -18.40 -16.60
C ASN A 613 -22.39 -17.43 -15.56
N GLN A 614 -23.10 -17.93 -14.54
CA GLN A 614 -23.63 -17.15 -13.43
C GLN A 614 -22.51 -16.45 -12.64
N LYS A 615 -21.42 -17.19 -12.36
CA LYS A 615 -20.23 -16.67 -11.67
C LYS A 615 -19.46 -15.65 -12.50
N HIS A 616 -19.31 -15.90 -13.81
CA HIS A 616 -18.65 -14.97 -14.71
C HIS A 616 -19.46 -13.68 -14.90
N LYS A 617 -20.80 -13.79 -15.01
CA LYS A 617 -21.70 -12.64 -15.01
C LYS A 617 -21.56 -11.82 -13.72
N TYR A 618 -21.60 -12.46 -12.55
CA TYR A 618 -21.42 -11.76 -11.27
C TYR A 618 -20.07 -11.02 -11.18
N GLN A 619 -18.99 -11.60 -11.70
CA GLN A 619 -17.69 -10.92 -11.81
C GLN A 619 -17.75 -9.71 -12.75
N LEU A 620 -18.38 -9.82 -13.92
CA LEU A 620 -18.58 -8.71 -14.85
C LEU A 620 -19.44 -7.58 -14.24
N ASP A 621 -20.52 -7.93 -13.54
CA ASP A 621 -21.39 -6.98 -12.84
C ASP A 621 -20.63 -6.25 -11.71
N MET A 622 -19.80 -6.98 -10.94
CA MET A 622 -18.92 -6.43 -9.90
C MET A 622 -17.86 -5.47 -10.49
N TYR A 623 -17.13 -5.86 -11.53
CA TYR A 623 -16.17 -4.96 -12.19
C TYR A 623 -16.88 -3.74 -12.81
N SER A 624 -18.09 -3.92 -13.35
CA SER A 624 -18.91 -2.83 -13.88
C SER A 624 -19.42 -1.87 -12.79
N GLN A 625 -19.57 -2.34 -11.54
CA GLN A 625 -19.82 -1.48 -10.38
C GLN A 625 -18.55 -0.71 -10.00
N GLN A 626 -17.41 -1.39 -9.84
CA GLN A 626 -16.14 -0.75 -9.51
C GLN A 626 -15.74 0.35 -10.52
N VAL A 627 -15.95 0.13 -11.82
CA VAL A 627 -15.73 1.14 -12.86
C VAL A 627 -16.67 2.35 -12.74
N ARG A 628 -17.91 2.16 -12.28
CA ARG A 628 -18.85 3.27 -12.02
C ARG A 628 -18.47 4.04 -10.75
N ASP A 629 -18.06 3.34 -9.69
CA ASP A 629 -17.62 3.96 -8.44
C ASP A 629 -16.33 4.77 -8.62
N LEU A 630 -15.38 4.25 -9.42
CA LEU A 630 -14.15 4.95 -9.78
C LEU A 630 -14.42 6.18 -10.66
N LYS A 631 -15.38 6.12 -11.58
CA LYS A 631 -15.82 7.30 -12.35
C LYS A 631 -16.44 8.37 -11.44
N ALA A 632 -17.37 7.99 -10.57
CA ALA A 632 -17.95 8.95 -9.61
C ALA A 632 -16.89 9.61 -8.71
N ARG A 633 -15.86 8.87 -8.28
CA ARG A 633 -14.71 9.44 -7.54
C ARG A 633 -13.88 10.40 -8.39
N LEU A 634 -13.67 10.12 -9.68
CA LEU A 634 -13.00 11.03 -10.60
C LEU A 634 -13.81 12.31 -10.82
N ASP A 635 -15.12 12.19 -11.07
CA ASP A 635 -16.03 13.31 -11.28
C ASP A 635 -16.07 14.25 -10.03
N MET A 636 -16.02 13.68 -8.82
CA MET A 636 -15.89 14.46 -7.58
C MET A 636 -14.54 15.18 -7.49
N ALA A 637 -13.43 14.48 -7.78
CA ALA A 637 -12.09 15.05 -7.72
C ALA A 637 -11.88 16.17 -8.75
N ASP A 638 -12.38 16.02 -9.98
CA ASP A 638 -12.38 17.08 -10.98
C ASP A 638 -13.25 18.27 -10.52
N GLY A 639 -14.38 18.01 -9.87
CA GLY A 639 -15.20 19.05 -9.23
C GLY A 639 -14.47 19.83 -8.13
N GLU A 640 -13.66 19.17 -7.31
CA GLU A 640 -12.79 19.79 -6.30
C GLU A 640 -11.65 20.58 -6.93
N VAL A 641 -10.97 20.03 -7.94
CA VAL A 641 -9.93 20.72 -8.71
C VAL A 641 -10.48 21.99 -9.38
N MET A 642 -11.71 21.97 -9.90
CA MET A 642 -12.34 23.16 -10.47
C MET A 642 -12.68 24.22 -9.41
N LYS A 643 -13.14 23.84 -8.21
CA LYS A 643 -13.31 24.76 -7.07
C LYS A 643 -11.97 25.41 -6.68
N LEU A 644 -10.93 24.60 -6.47
CA LEU A 644 -9.59 25.08 -6.10
C LEU A 644 -9.00 26.01 -7.16
N LYS A 645 -9.18 25.72 -8.46
CA LYS A 645 -8.79 26.64 -9.55
C LYS A 645 -9.57 27.95 -9.49
N HIS A 646 -10.88 27.91 -9.24
CA HIS A 646 -11.72 29.11 -9.15
C HIS A 646 -11.34 29.98 -7.94
N ASP A 647 -11.10 29.38 -6.77
CA ASP A 647 -10.69 30.10 -5.57
C ASP A 647 -9.25 30.61 -5.66
N SER A 648 -8.33 29.86 -6.28
CA SER A 648 -6.99 30.34 -6.62
C SER A 648 -7.03 31.56 -7.57
N ALA A 649 -7.95 31.58 -8.54
CA ALA A 649 -8.14 32.71 -9.43
C ALA A 649 -8.72 33.94 -8.70
N LYS A 650 -9.61 33.74 -7.71
CA LYS A 650 -10.07 34.82 -6.82
C LYS A 650 -8.95 35.39 -5.98
N THR A 651 -8.12 34.55 -5.34
CA THR A 651 -7.01 35.03 -4.52
C THR A 651 -5.96 35.75 -5.36
N GLU A 652 -5.65 35.25 -6.56
CA GLU A 652 -4.74 35.94 -7.49
C GLU A 652 -5.31 37.30 -7.93
N HIS A 653 -6.61 37.39 -8.23
CA HIS A 653 -7.24 38.66 -8.58
C HIS A 653 -7.23 39.65 -7.40
N ALA A 654 -7.51 39.19 -6.17
CA ALA A 654 -7.43 40.01 -4.97
C ALA A 654 -6.00 40.52 -4.70
N LEU A 655 -4.98 39.67 -4.86
CA LEU A 655 -3.57 40.05 -4.72
C LEU A 655 -3.15 41.07 -5.78
N ARG A 656 -3.59 40.93 -7.05
CA ARG A 656 -3.37 41.96 -8.08
C ARG A 656 -4.02 43.30 -7.71
N LEU A 657 -5.20 43.27 -7.09
CA LEU A 657 -5.91 44.48 -6.66
C LEU A 657 -5.21 45.19 -5.48
N GLU A 658 -4.72 44.42 -4.51
CA GLU A 658 -3.90 44.95 -3.40
C GLU A 658 -2.56 45.49 -3.88
N HIS A 659 -1.86 44.78 -4.78
CA HIS A 659 -0.61 45.27 -5.37
C HIS A 659 -0.82 46.60 -6.12
N SER A 660 -1.86 46.69 -6.95
CA SER A 660 -2.20 47.94 -7.65
C SER A 660 -2.56 49.09 -6.70
N ARG A 661 -3.19 48.81 -5.55
CA ARG A 661 -3.43 49.80 -4.49
C ARG A 661 -2.14 50.24 -3.80
N MET A 662 -1.22 49.33 -3.53
CA MET A 662 0.07 49.66 -2.93
C MET A 662 0.96 50.45 -3.87
N ASP A 663 0.99 50.10 -5.17
CA ASP A 663 1.71 50.87 -6.20
C ASP A 663 1.15 52.30 -6.31
N ALA A 664 -0.17 52.46 -6.25
CA ALA A 664 -0.82 53.76 -6.23
C ALA A 664 -0.43 54.60 -5.00
N LYS A 665 -0.40 53.99 -3.79
CA LYS A 665 0.09 54.65 -2.58
C LYS A 665 1.55 55.08 -2.72
N TYR A 666 2.45 54.15 -3.05
CA TYR A 666 3.88 54.45 -3.20
C TYR A 666 4.15 55.50 -4.28
N LYS A 667 3.37 55.52 -5.38
CA LYS A 667 3.43 56.60 -6.38
C LYS A 667 3.06 57.95 -5.76
N THR A 668 1.96 58.04 -5.00
CA THR A 668 1.58 59.30 -4.33
C THR A 668 2.57 59.73 -3.24
N GLU A 669 3.15 58.79 -2.49
CA GLU A 669 4.19 59.07 -1.49
C GLU A 669 5.47 59.59 -2.14
N LEU A 670 5.88 58.99 -3.28
CA LEU A 670 7.05 59.41 -4.05
C LEU A 670 6.83 60.75 -4.76
N GLU A 671 5.61 61.03 -5.22
CA GLU A 671 5.20 62.36 -5.71
C GLU A 671 5.26 63.41 -4.60
N VAL A 672 4.76 63.12 -3.39
CA VAL A 672 4.85 64.03 -2.23
C VAL A 672 6.31 64.25 -1.78
N ALA A 673 7.11 63.19 -1.75
CA ALA A 673 8.55 63.28 -1.44
C ALA A 673 9.30 64.12 -2.48
N SER A 674 8.98 63.97 -3.76
CA SER A 674 9.54 64.78 -4.86
C SER A 674 9.18 66.27 -4.70
N HIS A 675 7.92 66.60 -4.41
CA HIS A 675 7.50 67.98 -4.13
C HIS A 675 8.22 68.56 -2.89
N ARG A 676 8.43 67.76 -1.83
CA ARG A 676 9.20 68.18 -0.65
C ARG A 676 10.68 68.41 -0.99
N ALA A 677 11.28 67.55 -1.82
CA ALA A 677 12.65 67.71 -2.27
C ALA A 677 12.84 68.95 -3.18
N SER A 678 11.86 69.29 -4.02
CA SER A 678 11.88 70.55 -4.77
C SER A 678 11.87 71.74 -3.82
N ARG A 679 10.91 71.82 -2.89
CA ARG A 679 10.84 72.92 -1.91
C ARG A 679 12.16 73.10 -1.15
N LEU A 680 12.74 72.02 -0.64
CA LEU A 680 14.04 72.07 0.05
C LEU A 680 15.20 72.53 -0.84
N LYS A 681 15.12 72.30 -2.15
CA LYS A 681 16.09 72.83 -3.13
C LYS A 681 15.85 74.32 -3.39
N ASP A 682 14.61 74.77 -3.44
CA ASP A 682 14.23 76.16 -3.63
C ASP A 682 14.55 77.01 -2.37
N ASP A 683 14.25 76.49 -1.18
CA ASP A 683 14.68 77.03 0.12
C ASP A 683 16.21 77.12 0.19
N LYS A 684 16.92 76.08 -0.28
CA LYS A 684 18.38 76.07 -0.35
C LYS A 684 18.92 77.20 -1.25
N THR A 685 18.37 77.41 -2.46
CA THR A 685 18.88 78.46 -3.35
C THR A 685 18.60 79.87 -2.82
N LEU A 686 17.50 80.06 -2.06
CA LEU A 686 17.26 81.30 -1.31
C LEU A 686 18.31 81.53 -0.21
N VAL A 687 18.70 80.49 0.53
CA VAL A 687 19.78 80.59 1.54
C VAL A 687 21.14 80.83 0.89
N GLU A 688 21.46 80.18 -0.23
CA GLU A 688 22.70 80.44 -0.99
C GLU A 688 22.75 81.88 -1.53
N ALA A 689 21.61 82.42 -2.00
CA ALA A 689 21.50 83.83 -2.41
C ALA A 689 21.71 84.79 -1.23
N HIS A 690 21.08 84.53 -0.07
CA HIS A 690 21.28 85.35 1.13
C HIS A 690 22.72 85.30 1.64
N LEU A 691 23.40 84.15 1.56
CA LEU A 691 24.84 84.05 1.88
C LEU A 691 25.70 84.88 0.93
N SER A 692 25.38 84.87 -0.38
CA SER A 692 26.05 85.73 -1.38
C SER A 692 25.88 87.22 -1.05
N ASP A 693 24.67 87.66 -0.70
CA ASP A 693 24.37 89.03 -0.27
C ASP A 693 25.12 89.44 1.01
N VAL A 694 25.23 88.54 1.99
CA VAL A 694 25.98 88.78 3.23
C VAL A 694 27.49 88.88 2.93
N HIS A 695 28.03 88.01 2.08
CA HIS A 695 29.43 88.06 1.67
C HIS A 695 29.75 89.33 0.85
N ALA A 696 28.80 89.79 0.00
CA ALA A 696 28.93 91.05 -0.71
C ALA A 696 28.97 92.26 0.25
N LYS A 697 28.08 92.29 1.26
CA LYS A 697 28.09 93.31 2.33
C LYS A 697 29.38 93.25 3.15
N GLN A 698 29.85 92.06 3.53
CA GLN A 698 31.12 91.87 4.25
C GLN A 698 32.29 92.44 3.43
N SER A 699 32.34 92.18 2.13
CA SER A 699 33.35 92.76 1.23
C SER A 699 33.25 94.29 1.14
N GLN A 700 32.04 94.86 1.09
CA GLN A 700 31.84 96.31 1.11
C GLN A 700 32.31 96.93 2.43
N TYR A 701 32.03 96.30 3.58
CA TYR A 701 32.53 96.75 4.87
C TYR A 701 34.06 96.64 4.98
N ALA A 702 34.66 95.57 4.47
CA ALA A 702 36.12 95.43 4.42
C ALA A 702 36.78 96.55 3.59
N THR A 703 36.27 96.84 2.38
CA THR A 703 36.74 97.97 1.57
C THR A 703 36.55 99.31 2.29
N LYS A 704 35.46 99.48 3.04
CA LYS A 704 35.22 100.70 3.82
C LYS A 704 36.14 100.84 5.02
N ILE A 705 36.51 99.74 5.69
CA ILE A 705 37.51 99.73 6.76
C ILE A 705 38.86 100.18 6.21
N ILE A 706 39.31 99.59 5.09
CA ILE A 706 40.56 99.98 4.42
C ILE A 706 40.55 101.47 4.05
N GLY A 707 39.43 101.99 3.56
CA GLY A 707 39.27 103.43 3.29
C GLY A 707 39.39 104.31 4.54
N LEU A 708 38.81 103.89 5.67
CA LEU A 708 38.92 104.62 6.95
C LEU A 708 40.32 104.51 7.57
N GLU A 709 41.02 103.38 7.38
CA GLU A 709 42.42 103.21 7.76
C GLU A 709 43.35 104.12 6.93
N GLN A 710 43.06 104.28 5.64
CA GLN A 710 43.74 105.23 4.75
C GLN A 710 43.48 106.68 5.19
N GLU A 711 42.23 107.07 5.43
CA GLU A 711 41.86 108.42 5.94
C GLU A 711 42.52 108.73 7.30
N LEU A 712 42.64 107.72 8.18
CA LEU A 712 43.32 107.84 9.47
C LEU A 712 44.83 108.05 9.32
N ALA A 713 45.47 107.36 8.36
CA ALA A 713 46.89 107.53 8.05
C ALA A 713 47.15 108.92 7.45
N ASP A 714 46.35 109.36 6.48
CA ASP A 714 46.45 110.69 5.87
C ASP A 714 46.25 111.81 6.92
N ALA A 715 45.38 111.61 7.91
CA ALA A 715 45.19 112.52 9.04
C ALA A 715 46.38 112.51 10.01
N HIS A 716 47.04 111.36 10.23
CA HIS A 716 48.23 111.26 11.07
C HIS A 716 49.46 111.93 10.43
N ASP A 717 49.64 111.78 9.12
CA ASP A 717 50.67 112.48 8.35
C ASP A 717 50.42 114.00 8.34
N GLN A 718 49.16 114.45 8.24
CA GLN A 718 48.81 115.87 8.41
C GLN A 718 49.15 116.37 9.82
N CYS A 719 48.81 115.62 10.88
CA CYS A 719 49.17 116.00 12.25
C CYS A 719 50.69 116.09 12.44
N SER A 720 51.46 115.19 11.82
CA SER A 720 52.93 115.22 11.84
C SER A 720 53.49 116.45 11.10
N GLN A 721 52.91 116.83 9.96
CA GLN A 721 53.26 118.06 9.24
C GLN A 721 52.94 119.32 10.06
N TRP A 722 51.78 119.36 10.72
CA TRP A 722 51.43 120.45 11.64
C TRP A 722 52.39 120.53 12.83
N GLN A 723 52.81 119.40 13.41
CA GLN A 723 53.82 119.38 14.48
C GLN A 723 55.17 119.94 13.98
N MET A 724 55.65 119.51 12.81
CA MET A 724 56.87 120.09 12.21
C MET A 724 56.76 121.61 11.97
N HIS A 725 55.58 122.11 11.61
CA HIS A 725 55.35 123.56 11.49
C HIS A 725 55.33 124.29 12.84
N VAL A 726 54.90 123.63 13.93
CA VAL A 726 55.00 124.16 15.30
C VAL A 726 56.47 124.19 15.74
N ASP A 727 57.22 123.10 15.62
CA ASP A 727 58.64 123.01 15.99
C ASP A 727 59.51 124.06 15.25
N GLU A 728 59.17 124.34 14.00
CA GLU A 728 59.80 125.37 13.15
C GLU A 728 59.41 126.80 13.56
N ALA A 729 58.18 127.00 14.05
CA ALA A 729 57.73 128.28 14.60
C ALA A 729 58.34 128.54 15.99
N GLU A 730 58.49 127.51 16.83
CA GLU A 730 59.16 127.60 18.12
C GLU A 730 60.64 127.93 17.96
N ARG A 731 61.35 127.30 16.99
CA ARG A 731 62.72 127.71 16.62
C ARG A 731 62.81 129.19 16.27
N LYS A 732 61.94 129.67 15.37
CA LYS A 732 61.92 131.09 14.97
C LYS A 732 61.60 132.03 16.13
N SER A 733 60.73 131.61 17.05
CA SER A 733 60.45 132.35 18.29
C SER A 733 61.68 132.44 19.20
N ALA A 734 62.41 131.33 19.37
CA ALA A 734 63.66 131.28 20.13
C ALA A 734 64.78 132.12 19.50
N ASP A 735 64.94 132.07 18.17
CA ASP A 735 65.90 132.90 17.43
C ASP A 735 65.59 134.40 17.56
N VAL A 736 64.33 134.79 17.43
CA VAL A 736 63.88 136.17 17.66
C VAL A 736 64.14 136.59 19.11
N ALA A 737 63.87 135.73 20.09
CA ALA A 737 64.15 136.01 21.51
C ALA A 737 65.67 136.15 21.79
N ALA A 738 66.52 135.38 21.09
CA ALA A 738 67.97 135.52 21.17
C ALA A 738 68.47 136.83 20.54
N GLN A 739 67.94 137.22 19.38
CA GLN A 739 68.23 138.51 18.76
C GLN A 739 67.78 139.69 19.65
N LEU A 740 66.60 139.58 20.28
CA LEU A 740 66.06 140.62 21.16
C LEU A 740 66.90 140.78 22.45
N LYS A 741 67.44 139.67 23.00
CA LYS A 741 68.47 139.72 24.07
C LYS A 741 69.74 140.45 23.62
N LEU A 742 70.23 140.21 22.40
CA LEU A 742 71.43 140.86 21.86
C LEU A 742 71.25 142.38 21.67
N VAL A 743 70.07 142.80 21.19
CA VAL A 743 69.69 144.22 21.07
C VAL A 743 69.57 144.90 22.44
N LEU A 744 68.97 144.23 23.43
CA LEU A 744 68.91 144.75 24.81
C LEU A 744 70.30 144.89 25.45
N ALA A 745 71.21 143.93 25.23
CA ALA A 745 72.57 144.00 25.73
C ALA A 745 73.36 145.18 25.13
N THR A 746 73.22 145.43 23.83
CA THR A 746 73.85 146.58 23.15
C THR A 746 73.23 147.92 23.56
N GLN A 747 71.90 147.99 23.78
CA GLN A 747 71.29 149.18 24.38
C GLN A 747 71.83 149.47 25.80
N GLN A 748 71.97 148.45 26.66
CA GLN A 748 72.54 148.63 28.00
C GLN A 748 74.01 149.08 27.97
N GLN A 749 74.79 148.63 26.99
CA GLN A 749 76.17 149.08 26.79
C GLN A 749 76.21 150.56 26.37
N ASN A 750 75.37 150.98 25.44
CA ASN A 750 75.28 152.39 25.01
C ASN A 750 74.81 153.30 26.16
N LEU A 751 73.85 152.86 26.97
CA LEU A 751 73.37 153.64 28.13
C LEU A 751 74.48 153.89 29.17
N ARG A 752 75.42 152.95 29.34
CA ARG A 752 76.59 153.13 30.22
C ARG A 752 77.56 154.16 29.66
N ALA A 753 77.83 154.11 28.35
CA ALA A 753 78.68 155.10 27.67
C ALA A 753 78.10 156.52 27.78
N ASP A 754 76.78 156.70 27.63
CA ASP A 754 76.12 158.00 27.81
C ASP A 754 76.25 158.55 29.25
N VAL A 755 76.17 157.69 30.27
CA VAL A 755 76.37 158.08 31.68
C VAL A 755 77.82 158.51 31.93
N GLU A 756 78.80 157.80 31.37
CA GLU A 756 80.22 158.18 31.44
C GLU A 756 80.47 159.52 30.75
N LEU A 757 79.91 159.74 29.55
CA LEU A 757 79.95 161.01 28.81
C LEU A 757 79.35 162.18 29.62
N LYS A 758 78.23 161.95 30.29
CA LYS A 758 77.60 162.94 31.20
C LYS A 758 78.54 163.31 32.35
N SER A 759 79.19 162.31 32.96
CA SER A 759 80.15 162.51 34.05
C SER A 759 81.42 163.27 33.61
N ALA A 760 81.81 163.17 32.33
CA ALA A 760 82.91 163.95 31.77
C ALA A 760 82.49 165.40 31.52
N LEU A 761 81.29 165.61 30.96
CA LEU A 761 80.73 166.94 30.69
C LEU A 761 80.63 167.81 31.95
N ASP A 762 80.20 167.25 33.07
CA ASP A 762 80.04 168.00 34.33
C ASP A 762 81.38 168.31 35.02
N ARG A 763 82.43 167.51 34.78
CA ARG A 763 83.81 167.85 35.19
C ARG A 763 84.34 169.07 34.42
N VAL A 764 84.12 169.14 33.11
CA VAL A 764 84.51 170.30 32.27
C VAL A 764 83.79 171.59 32.69
N LYS A 765 82.51 171.51 33.10
CA LYS A 765 81.77 172.67 33.64
C LYS A 765 82.38 173.22 34.93
N LEU A 766 82.88 172.34 35.81
CA LEU A 766 83.53 172.74 37.07
C LEU A 766 84.88 173.44 36.84
N GLU A 767 85.68 173.00 35.86
CA GLU A 767 86.91 173.71 35.49
C GLU A 767 86.63 175.08 34.87
N LYS A 768 85.63 175.18 33.98
CA LYS A 768 85.21 176.48 33.42
C LYS A 768 84.82 177.48 34.53
N ALA A 769 84.01 177.06 35.49
CA ALA A 769 83.56 177.90 36.60
C ALA A 769 84.68 178.27 37.60
N ARG A 770 85.86 177.63 37.51
CA ARG A 770 87.07 178.03 38.23
C ARG A 770 87.84 179.11 37.46
N LEU A 771 88.13 178.86 36.17
CA LEU A 771 88.89 179.77 35.30
C LEU A 771 88.21 181.15 35.19
N GLU A 772 86.88 181.21 35.12
CA GLU A 772 86.12 182.47 35.06
C GLU A 772 86.30 183.34 36.32
N ARG A 773 86.66 182.76 37.48
CA ARG A 773 86.97 183.50 38.71
C ARG A 773 88.40 184.02 38.73
N GLU A 774 89.35 183.25 38.20
CA GLU A 774 90.75 183.64 38.11
C GLU A 774 90.92 184.85 37.16
N VAL A 775 90.17 184.89 36.05
CA VAL A 775 90.10 186.06 35.14
C VAL A 775 89.51 187.32 35.80
N ALA A 776 88.56 187.17 36.72
CA ALA A 776 87.92 188.31 37.39
C ALA A 776 88.87 189.01 38.39
N VAL A 777 89.78 188.28 39.03
CA VAL A 777 90.79 188.85 39.94
C VAL A 777 91.89 189.58 39.17
N LEU A 778 92.39 188.99 38.07
CA LEU A 778 93.54 189.51 37.31
C LEU A 778 93.28 190.85 36.61
N ARG A 779 92.01 191.25 36.40
CA ARG A 779 91.66 192.60 35.90
C ARG A 779 91.69 193.70 36.97
N LYS A 780 91.88 193.37 38.25
CA LYS A 780 92.00 194.35 39.35
C LYS A 780 93.45 194.56 39.81
N SER A 781 94.42 193.91 39.18
CA SER A 781 95.82 193.87 39.62
C SER A 781 96.84 194.19 38.51
N LEU A 782 96.46 194.98 37.50
CA LEU A 782 97.34 195.30 36.37
C LEU A 782 97.30 196.77 35.88
N GLU A 783 96.71 197.67 36.67
CA GLU A 783 96.92 199.13 36.47
C GLU A 783 98.26 199.56 37.11
N ASP A 784 98.60 198.97 38.27
CA ASP A 784 99.82 199.20 39.02
C ASP A 784 100.79 197.99 38.98
N LEU A 785 101.73 198.00 38.03
CA LEU A 785 103.17 197.95 38.35
C LEU A 785 104.06 197.97 37.09
N ARG A 786 104.88 199.02 37.01
CA ARG A 786 105.88 199.25 35.97
C ARG A 786 107.22 198.63 36.42
N GLN A 787 107.98 198.04 35.49
CA GLN A 787 109.42 197.62 35.60
C GLN A 787 109.76 196.21 36.15
N ARG A 788 110.19 195.30 35.24
CA ARG A 788 111.43 194.45 35.18
C ARG A 788 112.03 193.78 36.45
N PRO A 789 112.86 192.68 36.31
CA PRO A 789 112.93 191.62 35.27
C PRO A 789 113.34 190.18 35.75
N LYS A 790 113.43 189.22 34.79
CA LYS A 790 114.32 188.01 34.70
C LYS A 790 114.06 186.69 35.48
N ASP A 791 113.96 185.60 34.68
CA ASP A 791 114.61 184.25 34.79
C ASP A 791 114.22 183.28 35.96
N PRO A 792 114.62 181.97 35.99
CA PRO A 792 114.22 180.89 35.03
C PRO A 792 113.98 179.45 35.62
N LEU A 793 113.20 178.59 34.90
CA LEU A 793 113.34 177.09 34.79
C LEU A 793 113.26 176.19 36.09
N PRO A 794 113.40 174.81 36.10
CA PRO A 794 113.19 173.73 35.10
C PRO A 794 112.16 172.57 35.53
N PRO A 795 112.43 171.22 35.62
CA PRO A 795 111.97 170.21 34.60
C PRO A 795 111.44 168.77 35.05
N HIS A 796 111.13 167.90 34.04
CA HIS A 796 111.20 166.38 33.98
C HIS A 796 110.06 165.49 34.60
N HIS A 797 109.75 164.21 34.19
CA HIS A 797 110.19 163.26 33.11
C HIS A 797 109.21 162.02 32.89
N ASN A 798 109.16 161.42 31.67
CA ASN A 798 108.94 159.95 31.32
C ASN A 798 107.57 159.23 31.61
N SER A 799 107.23 157.95 31.26
CA SER A 799 107.42 156.96 30.11
C SER A 799 106.72 155.58 30.46
N SER A 800 106.48 154.52 29.64
CA SER A 800 106.15 154.28 28.20
C SER A 800 105.92 152.73 27.90
N ALA A 801 105.28 152.34 26.76
CA ALA A 801 105.23 150.99 26.09
C ALA A 801 104.39 149.82 26.73
N PHE A 802 104.10 148.61 26.16
CA PHE A 802 104.39 147.91 24.86
C PHE A 802 103.54 146.61 24.54
N LEU A 803 103.35 146.26 23.24
CA LEU A 803 103.18 144.93 22.54
C LEU A 803 101.97 143.92 22.65
N LEU A 804 101.99 142.96 21.68
CA LEU A 804 101.16 141.77 21.23
C LEU A 804 101.04 140.57 22.24
N PRO A 805 100.29 139.42 22.03
CA PRO A 805 100.15 138.59 20.80
C PRO A 805 98.81 137.77 20.56
N MET A 806 98.92 136.57 19.94
CA MET A 806 97.95 135.85 19.05
C MET A 806 97.21 134.60 19.64
N ALA A 807 96.34 133.98 18.81
CA ALA A 807 96.09 132.51 18.64
C ALA A 807 95.07 131.80 19.62
N VAL A 808 94.47 130.61 19.39
CA VAL A 808 94.17 129.71 18.23
C VAL A 808 93.17 128.58 18.65
N ASP A 809 92.46 127.95 17.68
CA ASP A 809 91.91 126.55 17.66
C ASP A 809 90.51 126.10 18.18
N LYS A 810 89.98 125.13 17.40
CA LYS A 810 89.19 123.89 17.71
C LYS A 810 87.66 123.86 18.02
N VAL A 811 86.92 123.31 17.04
CA VAL A 811 86.21 121.99 17.04
C VAL A 811 85.38 121.56 18.26
N GLY A 812 84.10 121.20 18.04
CA GLY A 812 83.36 120.30 18.93
C GLY A 812 81.85 120.14 18.65
N MET A 813 81.49 119.14 17.82
CA MET A 813 80.12 118.67 17.46
C MET A 813 79.21 119.66 16.71
#